data_AF-A0A954Z701-F1
#
_entry.id   AF-A0A954Z701-F1
#
_cell.length_a   1.000
_cell.length_b   1.000
_cell.length_c   1.000
_cell.angle_alpha   90.00
_cell.angle_beta   90.00
_cell.angle_gamma   90.00
#
_symmetry.space_group_name_H-M   'P 1'
#
loop_
_entity.id
_entity.type
_entity.pdbx_description
1 polymer ?
#
loop_
_entity_poly.entity_id
_entity_poly.type
_entity_poly.pdbx_seq_one_letter_code
_entity_poly.pdbx_strand_id
1 'polypeptide(L)'
;MLALSPPALASLPGAAVTLYIDFDGAPAFERSSHQWASGPAPGDNDPIPAFSIDSDATDFSDAELDAIISIWRYTSEKYSPFEINVTTLEPLNLNDGEAVRIVVGGSASDWYDKDVGGVAFFNAFTGPSDNTGFVFSADSIDSGSTTLSSNDLRFLGETIAHEAGHTFGLEHQSDVDAMNNVVTVYSRGTSTTAPIMGGSSNANGKRGIWLAGTASKDTTDDDIDNPTYAGVQDDLATLTRPGNHIEYRADDWGEYSGSGTLAIDPGTGLGEARGVIERQGDRDGFSFEAVGNIMTITVNNAAEGGMLAPTLNLVGVSGDSPTFTVTTTNTSATLTTSNAVPGHGYVLQVSAKDNAYGSLGQYTVSANVGSFATLLDGKLNVLGYHVDNDLLLSYIPSTDRIVIQDNVLGGQAVQQFPRTAVSEIVVALAGRATDDRISVLGAFSSLPIKVWVSAGDGNDTLQIDGATGNDVLGVDSLGLAHTNATPIWFSGVETVAFSGFDGNDTFNFDWQSEGVRYVVHGDGDDDVVNLAPNAPYGISQLNGAIEVFGGAGADTLNVGSGGLHAVSGLVTFNGGAQGEGNRINLWDGANAFFLDYTITDSSIVRDEPFFFGGVNFSNVGAVFLDATQGPNRVYVSSSTLSSVIVNGNDGNDEVVIGNGSNLASGIGQFTGNGGLGIDKITLDDSQSTHNLPWAVLGDASSDPRTVYLGLRAYDTEGFESVEVRA
;
A
#
# COMPACT_ATOMS: atom_id res chain seq x y z
N MET A 1 15.74 -21.10 33.62
CA MET A 1 15.42 -20.76 32.23
C MET A 1 13.98 -20.31 32.21
N LEU A 2 13.69 -19.14 31.63
CA LEU A 2 12.34 -18.86 31.18
C LEU A 2 12.05 -19.93 30.12
N ALA A 3 10.90 -20.60 30.19
CA ALA A 3 10.51 -21.53 29.13
C ALA A 3 10.29 -20.70 27.86
N LEU A 4 10.82 -21.16 26.73
CA LEU A 4 10.42 -20.65 25.43
C LEU A 4 8.90 -20.75 25.31
N SER A 5 8.29 -19.77 24.67
CA SER A 5 6.84 -19.65 24.61
C SER A 5 6.44 -19.32 23.18
N PRO A 6 6.28 -20.34 22.31
CA PRO A 6 5.77 -20.11 20.97
C PRO A 6 4.32 -19.57 21.06
N PRO A 7 3.82 -18.91 19.99
CA PRO A 7 2.41 -18.53 19.90
C PRO A 7 1.52 -19.75 20.12
N ALA A 8 0.50 -19.64 20.98
CA ALA A 8 -0.43 -20.73 21.27
C ALA A 8 -1.45 -20.90 20.13
N LEU A 9 -1.18 -21.82 19.20
CA LEU A 9 -1.96 -22.03 17.97
C LEU A 9 -2.50 -23.46 17.93
N ALA A 10 -3.75 -23.64 17.48
CA ALA A 10 -4.38 -24.94 17.31
C ALA A 10 -5.46 -24.87 16.22
N SER A 11 -5.38 -25.75 15.22
CA SER A 11 -6.26 -25.70 14.04
C SER A 11 -7.62 -26.33 14.28
N LEU A 12 -7.69 -27.31 15.19
CA LEU A 12 -8.92 -28.02 15.54
C LEU A 12 -8.81 -28.61 16.96
N PRO A 13 -8.85 -27.78 18.02
CA PRO A 13 -8.74 -28.24 19.40
C PRO A 13 -9.75 -29.35 19.73
N GLY A 14 -9.27 -30.46 20.28
CA GLY A 14 -10.11 -31.61 20.67
C GLY A 14 -10.28 -32.69 19.61
N ALA A 15 -9.65 -32.56 18.43
CA ALA A 15 -9.53 -33.67 17.50
C ALA A 15 -8.82 -34.88 18.14
N ALA A 16 -9.17 -36.10 17.70
CA ALA A 16 -8.59 -37.33 18.26
C ALA A 16 -7.10 -37.48 17.96
N VAL A 17 -6.65 -36.95 16.81
CA VAL A 17 -5.25 -36.94 16.39
C VAL A 17 -4.67 -35.53 16.51
N THR A 18 -3.46 -35.43 17.06
CA THR A 18 -2.70 -34.18 17.17
C THR A 18 -1.39 -34.26 16.39
N LEU A 19 -1.15 -33.26 15.54
CA LEU A 19 0.16 -32.95 14.97
C LEU A 19 0.74 -31.75 15.73
N TYR A 20 1.68 -32.02 16.62
CA TYR A 20 2.40 -31.02 17.40
C TYR A 20 3.64 -30.56 16.64
N ILE A 21 3.72 -29.26 16.35
CA ILE A 21 4.90 -28.60 15.78
C ILE A 21 5.69 -28.00 16.95
N ASP A 22 6.85 -28.57 17.22
CA ASP A 22 7.71 -28.25 18.34
C ASP A 22 8.83 -27.30 17.89
N PHE A 23 8.76 -26.05 18.31
CA PHE A 23 9.78 -25.03 18.03
C PHE A 23 10.77 -24.85 19.19
N ASP A 24 10.55 -25.52 20.33
CA ASP A 24 11.34 -25.33 21.55
C ASP A 24 12.67 -26.08 21.51
N GLY A 25 12.87 -26.92 20.48
CA GLY A 25 14.00 -27.82 20.35
C GLY A 25 13.82 -29.11 21.14
N ALA A 26 14.87 -29.94 21.22
CA ALA A 26 14.81 -31.21 21.92
C ALA A 26 16.10 -31.50 22.69
N PRO A 27 16.03 -32.09 23.90
CA PRO A 27 17.22 -32.57 24.60
C PRO A 27 18.00 -33.58 23.75
N ALA A 28 19.31 -33.73 24.02
CA ALA A 28 20.14 -34.77 23.42
C ALA A 28 19.55 -36.18 23.58
N PHE A 29 19.65 -37.02 22.54
CA PHE A 29 19.14 -38.41 22.51
C PHE A 29 20.03 -39.29 21.61
N GLU A 30 20.09 -40.59 21.85
CA GLU A 30 20.96 -41.51 21.08
C GLU A 30 20.21 -42.21 19.94
N ARG A 31 20.87 -42.41 18.79
CA ARG A 31 20.30 -43.15 17.64
C ARG A 31 20.05 -44.60 18.05
N SER A 32 18.84 -45.08 17.78
CA SER A 32 18.43 -46.46 18.07
C SER A 32 17.62 -47.02 16.90
N SER A 33 17.26 -48.31 16.93
CA SER A 33 16.41 -48.91 15.89
C SER A 33 14.99 -48.32 15.83
N HIS A 34 14.65 -47.40 16.73
CA HIS A 34 13.35 -46.72 16.83
C HIS A 34 13.52 -45.18 16.84
N GLN A 35 14.73 -44.66 16.62
CA GLN A 35 15.09 -43.23 16.63
C GLN A 35 16.05 -42.93 15.47
N TRP A 36 15.64 -42.11 14.48
CA TRP A 36 16.44 -41.78 13.27
C TRP A 36 17.77 -41.09 13.56
N ALA A 37 17.86 -40.51 14.74
CA ALA A 37 18.82 -39.47 15.03
C ALA A 37 19.54 -39.78 16.34
N SER A 38 20.82 -39.40 16.39
CA SER A 38 21.56 -39.23 17.63
C SER A 38 21.85 -37.75 17.75
N GLY A 39 21.17 -37.02 18.64
CA GLY A 39 21.74 -35.79 19.17
C GLY A 39 22.72 -36.20 20.27
N PRO A 40 24.04 -36.31 20.03
CA PRO A 40 24.81 -35.85 18.86
C PRO A 40 25.85 -36.91 18.40
N ALA A 41 26.88 -36.54 17.61
CA ALA A 41 27.98 -37.44 17.22
C ALA A 41 28.52 -38.26 18.42
N PRO A 42 29.02 -39.50 18.25
CA PRO A 42 29.46 -40.32 19.38
C PRO A 42 30.46 -39.59 20.31
N GLY A 43 29.98 -39.14 21.50
CA GLY A 43 30.77 -38.40 22.50
C GLY A 43 30.36 -36.94 22.72
N ASP A 44 29.39 -36.42 21.98
CA ASP A 44 28.81 -35.10 22.13
C ASP A 44 27.55 -35.17 23.05
N ASN A 45 27.13 -34.07 23.68
CA ASN A 45 25.90 -34.00 24.50
C ASN A 45 25.00 -32.80 24.16
N ASP A 46 25.20 -32.15 23.02
CA ASP A 46 24.50 -30.92 22.67
C ASP A 46 23.04 -31.19 22.19
N PRO A 47 22.05 -30.39 22.65
CA PRO A 47 20.63 -30.53 22.30
C PRO A 47 20.34 -30.12 20.84
N ILE A 48 19.19 -30.54 20.29
CA ILE A 48 18.64 -29.86 19.10
C ILE A 48 18.21 -28.46 19.55
N PRO A 49 18.80 -27.39 18.99
CA PRO A 49 18.44 -26.05 19.38
C PRO A 49 16.99 -25.75 19.02
N ALA A 50 16.37 -24.83 19.76
CA ALA A 50 15.11 -24.24 19.36
C ALA A 50 15.21 -23.60 17.97
N PHE A 51 14.06 -23.42 17.34
CA PHE A 51 13.98 -22.64 16.12
C PHE A 51 14.55 -21.24 16.35
N SER A 52 15.51 -20.84 15.53
CA SER A 52 16.05 -19.49 15.57
C SER A 52 16.45 -19.05 14.16
N ILE A 53 16.13 -17.79 13.83
CA ILE A 53 16.55 -17.09 12.61
C ILE A 53 17.67 -16.09 12.89
N ASP A 54 17.87 -15.66 14.14
CA ASP A 54 18.90 -14.67 14.51
C ASP A 54 20.09 -15.27 15.28
N SER A 55 20.11 -16.61 15.40
CA SER A 55 21.11 -17.40 16.15
C SER A 55 21.02 -17.28 17.68
N ASP A 56 19.98 -16.66 18.24
CA ASP A 56 19.64 -16.79 19.66
C ASP A 56 18.53 -17.85 19.85
N ALA A 57 18.93 -19.07 20.26
CA ALA A 57 17.98 -20.16 20.55
C ALA A 57 17.43 -20.11 21.99
N THR A 58 17.57 -18.99 22.69
CA THR A 58 17.14 -18.85 24.09
C THR A 58 15.91 -17.97 24.29
N ASP A 59 15.48 -17.25 23.25
CA ASP A 59 14.21 -16.54 23.15
C ASP A 59 13.62 -16.64 21.73
N PHE A 60 12.43 -16.08 21.54
CA PHE A 60 11.86 -15.85 20.21
C PHE A 60 11.68 -14.34 20.03
N SER A 61 12.37 -13.79 19.05
CA SER A 61 12.17 -12.44 18.52
C SER A 61 10.80 -12.27 17.87
N ASP A 62 10.33 -11.04 17.70
CA ASP A 62 9.05 -10.75 17.03
C ASP A 62 8.99 -11.37 15.61
N ALA A 63 10.12 -11.34 14.88
CA ALA A 63 10.22 -11.93 13.55
C ALA A 63 10.11 -13.47 13.56
N GLU A 64 10.62 -14.13 14.61
CA GLU A 64 10.46 -15.58 14.79
C GLU A 64 9.03 -15.93 15.18
N LEU A 65 8.37 -15.13 16.03
CA LEU A 65 6.97 -15.33 16.36
C LEU A 65 6.07 -15.24 15.11
N ASP A 66 6.32 -14.25 14.25
CA ASP A 66 5.62 -14.10 12.96
C ASP A 66 5.92 -15.28 12.00
N ALA A 67 7.18 -15.74 11.98
CA ALA A 67 7.57 -16.91 11.20
C ALA A 67 6.88 -18.19 11.70
N ILE A 68 6.82 -18.42 13.01
CA ILE A 68 6.14 -19.57 13.62
C ILE A 68 4.66 -19.59 13.25
N ILE A 69 3.98 -18.44 13.33
CA ILE A 69 2.56 -18.32 12.90
C ILE A 69 2.41 -18.70 11.44
N SER A 70 3.31 -18.23 10.58
CA SER A 70 3.24 -18.48 9.14
C SER A 70 3.54 -19.94 8.79
N ILE A 71 4.58 -20.53 9.37
CA ILE A 71 4.91 -21.96 9.22
C ILE A 71 3.73 -22.83 9.67
N TRP A 72 3.13 -22.51 10.81
CA TRP A 72 1.94 -23.21 11.30
C TRP A 72 0.75 -23.09 10.34
N ARG A 73 0.52 -21.93 9.70
CA ARG A 73 -0.52 -21.75 8.69
C ARG A 73 -0.28 -22.59 7.43
N TYR A 74 0.94 -22.63 6.91
CA TYR A 74 1.30 -23.51 5.79
C TYR A 74 1.01 -24.98 6.10
N THR A 75 1.43 -25.47 7.28
CA THR A 75 1.23 -26.86 7.70
C THR A 75 -0.24 -27.16 7.96
N SER A 76 -0.92 -26.30 8.73
CA SER A 76 -2.32 -26.51 9.12
C SER A 76 -3.25 -26.50 7.92
N GLU A 77 -2.96 -25.72 6.88
CA GLU A 77 -3.71 -25.78 5.64
C GLU A 77 -3.61 -27.15 4.95
N LYS A 78 -2.44 -27.82 4.95
CA LYS A 78 -2.31 -29.16 4.33
C LYS A 78 -3.19 -30.21 4.98
N TYR A 79 -3.49 -30.01 6.25
CA TYR A 79 -4.32 -30.91 7.06
C TYR A 79 -5.74 -30.37 7.31
N SER A 80 -6.08 -29.20 6.77
CA SER A 80 -7.39 -28.56 6.97
C SER A 80 -8.60 -29.38 6.50
N PRO A 81 -8.48 -30.31 5.51
CA PRO A 81 -9.60 -31.20 5.16
C PRO A 81 -9.93 -32.29 6.21
N PHE A 82 -9.07 -32.50 7.20
CA PHE A 82 -9.15 -33.66 8.10
C PHE A 82 -9.43 -33.30 9.57
N GLU A 83 -9.95 -34.26 10.32
CA GLU A 83 -10.15 -34.19 11.78
C GLU A 83 -8.84 -34.40 12.54
N ILE A 84 -7.88 -33.51 12.30
CA ILE A 84 -6.59 -33.48 12.97
C ILE A 84 -6.30 -32.07 13.51
N ASN A 85 -5.77 -32.02 14.73
CA ASN A 85 -5.35 -30.78 15.36
C ASN A 85 -3.87 -30.52 15.05
N VAL A 86 -3.59 -29.53 14.20
CA VAL A 86 -2.22 -29.02 14.00
C VAL A 86 -1.99 -27.92 15.02
N THR A 87 -1.01 -28.08 15.90
CA THR A 87 -0.85 -27.24 17.11
C THR A 87 0.61 -26.96 17.41
N THR A 88 0.87 -25.81 18.04
CA THR A 88 2.16 -25.46 18.66
C THR A 88 2.15 -25.65 20.18
N LEU A 89 1.04 -26.17 20.72
CA LEU A 89 0.91 -26.52 22.13
C LEU A 89 1.31 -27.98 22.35
N GLU A 90 2.28 -28.20 23.23
CA GLU A 90 2.75 -29.54 23.59
C GLU A 90 1.58 -30.40 24.15
N PRO A 91 1.31 -31.58 23.56
CA PRO A 91 0.30 -32.49 24.08
C PRO A 91 0.81 -33.21 25.34
N LEU A 92 -0.12 -33.65 26.19
CA LEU A 92 0.24 -34.35 27.44
C LEU A 92 1.00 -35.66 27.20
N ASN A 93 0.71 -36.36 26.11
CA ASN A 93 1.36 -37.62 25.73
C ASN A 93 1.56 -37.68 24.21
N LEU A 94 2.59 -38.40 23.78
CA LEU A 94 2.90 -38.71 22.38
C LEU A 94 2.63 -40.20 22.07
N ASN A 95 1.47 -40.70 22.52
CA ASN A 95 1.11 -42.11 22.32
C ASN A 95 0.80 -42.41 20.86
N ASP A 96 1.09 -43.65 20.44
CA ASP A 96 0.69 -44.17 19.13
C ASP A 96 -0.82 -44.06 18.95
N GLY A 97 -1.25 -43.58 17.78
CA GLY A 97 -2.65 -43.37 17.46
C GLY A 97 -3.26 -42.10 18.06
N GLU A 98 -2.49 -41.28 18.79
CA GLU A 98 -2.98 -40.04 19.44
C GLU A 98 -2.21 -38.78 19.01
N ALA A 99 -0.87 -38.79 19.01
CA ALA A 99 -0.10 -37.59 18.67
C ALA A 99 1.23 -37.87 17.97
N VAL A 100 1.56 -37.01 17.00
CA VAL A 100 2.87 -36.91 16.33
C VAL A 100 3.50 -35.59 16.72
N ARG A 101 4.82 -35.60 16.95
CA ARG A 101 5.64 -34.41 17.13
C ARG A 101 6.55 -34.21 15.93
N ILE A 102 6.64 -32.98 15.43
CA ILE A 102 7.67 -32.58 14.47
C ILE A 102 8.52 -31.49 15.12
N VAL A 103 9.79 -31.78 15.38
CA VAL A 103 10.74 -30.84 15.97
C VAL A 103 11.35 -29.98 14.86
N VAL A 104 11.27 -28.66 15.01
CA VAL A 104 11.75 -27.67 14.05
C VAL A 104 12.93 -26.92 14.68
N GLY A 105 14.13 -27.16 14.16
CA GLY A 105 15.34 -26.55 14.70
C GLY A 105 16.62 -27.23 14.22
N GLY A 106 17.74 -26.54 14.37
CA GLY A 106 19.07 -27.05 14.02
C GLY A 106 19.30 -27.26 12.52
N SER A 107 20.49 -27.76 12.21
CA SER A 107 20.96 -28.15 10.88
C SER A 107 21.00 -29.66 10.75
N ALA A 108 20.74 -30.18 9.55
CA ALA A 108 20.95 -31.59 9.22
C ALA A 108 22.42 -32.00 9.43
N SER A 109 23.35 -31.05 9.31
CA SER A 109 24.78 -31.26 9.56
C SER A 109 25.15 -31.42 11.04
N ASP A 110 24.27 -31.03 11.97
CA ASP A 110 24.55 -31.12 13.41
C ASP A 110 24.56 -32.58 13.90
N TRP A 111 23.68 -33.42 13.34
CA TRP A 111 23.53 -34.80 13.81
C TRP A 111 23.07 -35.83 12.78
N TYR A 112 22.54 -35.41 11.62
CA TYR A 112 22.05 -36.35 10.60
C TYR A 112 23.08 -36.62 9.50
N ASP A 113 23.96 -35.67 9.21
CA ASP A 113 25.05 -35.75 8.21
C ASP A 113 24.55 -36.15 6.79
N LYS A 114 23.36 -35.65 6.43
CA LYS A 114 22.71 -35.83 5.12
C LYS A 114 22.13 -34.49 4.65
N ASP A 115 22.11 -34.29 3.33
CA ASP A 115 21.55 -33.09 2.70
C ASP A 115 20.04 -33.24 2.49
N VAL A 116 19.26 -32.96 3.55
CA VAL A 116 17.79 -33.10 3.58
C VAL A 116 17.13 -31.93 4.31
N GLY A 117 15.86 -31.66 4.00
CA GLY A 117 15.06 -30.65 4.73
C GLY A 117 14.43 -31.17 6.02
N GLY A 118 14.24 -32.49 6.13
CA GLY A 118 13.61 -33.14 7.28
C GLY A 118 13.75 -34.66 7.22
N VAL A 119 13.31 -35.33 8.28
CA VAL A 119 13.31 -36.79 8.38
C VAL A 119 12.28 -37.31 9.38
N ALA A 120 11.57 -38.40 9.05
CA ALA A 120 10.61 -39.07 9.91
C ALA A 120 10.46 -40.56 9.60
N PHE A 121 10.04 -41.36 10.60
CA PHE A 121 9.81 -42.79 10.40
C PHE A 121 8.54 -43.01 9.60
N PHE A 122 8.67 -43.83 8.57
CA PHE A 122 7.52 -44.40 7.91
C PHE A 122 6.65 -45.15 8.92
N ASN A 123 5.37 -44.78 8.95
CA ASN A 123 4.35 -45.43 9.78
C ASN A 123 4.62 -45.37 11.29
N ALA A 124 5.37 -44.38 11.79
CA ALA A 124 5.64 -44.20 13.21
C ALA A 124 4.36 -44.14 14.05
N PHE A 125 3.36 -43.39 13.57
CA PHE A 125 2.12 -43.07 14.29
C PHE A 125 1.35 -44.28 14.82
N THR A 126 1.50 -45.43 14.17
CA THR A 126 0.85 -46.70 14.55
C THR A 126 1.85 -47.84 14.73
N GLY A 127 3.14 -47.53 14.59
CA GLY A 127 4.24 -48.48 14.56
C GLY A 127 5.02 -48.47 15.87
N PRO A 128 6.10 -49.26 15.96
CA PRO A 128 6.93 -49.34 17.16
C PRO A 128 7.98 -48.23 17.29
N SER A 129 8.10 -47.35 16.29
CA SER A 129 9.07 -46.26 16.27
C SER A 129 8.53 -45.01 16.95
N ASP A 130 9.41 -44.12 17.41
CA ASP A 130 8.98 -42.89 18.08
C ASP A 130 8.14 -42.02 17.14
N ASN A 131 7.03 -41.46 17.66
CA ASN A 131 6.13 -40.51 16.97
C ASN A 131 6.76 -39.12 16.80
N THR A 132 8.06 -39.06 16.48
CA THR A 132 8.82 -37.83 16.31
C THR A 132 9.49 -37.79 14.94
N GLY A 133 9.25 -36.70 14.20
CA GLY A 133 10.02 -36.31 13.01
C GLY A 133 10.76 -35.00 13.24
N PHE A 134 11.61 -34.63 12.30
CA PHE A 134 12.51 -33.47 12.40
C PHE A 134 12.49 -32.65 11.12
N VAL A 135 12.60 -31.32 11.26
CA VAL A 135 12.76 -30.37 10.16
C VAL A 135 13.90 -29.41 10.48
N PHE A 136 14.87 -29.35 9.58
CA PHE A 136 16.13 -28.63 9.78
C PHE A 136 16.02 -27.19 9.32
N SER A 137 15.60 -26.31 10.24
CA SER A 137 15.31 -24.92 9.90
C SER A 137 16.55 -24.08 9.63
N ALA A 138 17.69 -24.39 10.27
CA ALA A 138 18.93 -23.63 10.09
C ALA A 138 19.44 -23.69 8.64
N ASP A 139 19.19 -24.80 7.94
CA ASP A 139 19.63 -25.00 6.54
C ASP A 139 18.78 -24.21 5.54
N SER A 140 17.62 -23.70 5.98
CA SER A 140 16.70 -22.89 5.17
C SER A 140 16.93 -21.38 5.32
N ILE A 141 17.81 -20.96 6.23
CA ILE A 141 18.07 -19.55 6.54
C ILE A 141 19.35 -19.11 5.82
N ASP A 142 19.25 -18.10 4.97
CA ASP A 142 20.42 -17.47 4.36
C ASP A 142 21.38 -16.93 5.45
N SER A 143 22.67 -17.26 5.34
CA SER A 143 23.68 -16.86 6.34
C SER A 143 23.65 -15.36 6.64
N GLY A 144 23.36 -15.01 7.89
CA GLY A 144 23.29 -13.62 8.37
C GLY A 144 21.95 -12.91 8.12
N SER A 145 20.95 -13.63 7.59
CA SER A 145 19.57 -13.18 7.55
C SER A 145 18.94 -13.28 8.94
N THR A 146 18.10 -12.33 9.30
CA THR A 146 17.24 -12.37 10.50
C THR A 146 15.76 -12.38 10.09
N THR A 147 15.47 -12.80 8.87
CA THR A 147 14.12 -12.85 8.28
C THR A 147 14.00 -14.04 7.33
N LEU A 148 12.80 -14.60 7.21
CA LEU A 148 12.50 -15.66 6.23
C LEU A 148 11.76 -15.09 5.04
N SER A 149 12.13 -15.52 3.83
CA SER A 149 11.36 -15.24 2.62
C SER A 149 10.08 -16.10 2.58
N SER A 150 9.12 -15.74 1.73
CA SER A 150 7.93 -16.57 1.52
C SER A 150 8.27 -17.98 1.01
N ASN A 151 9.41 -18.16 0.33
CA ASN A 151 9.85 -19.48 -0.11
C ASN A 151 10.38 -20.32 1.07
N ASP A 152 11.08 -19.70 2.02
CA ASP A 152 11.63 -20.41 3.18
C ASP A 152 10.51 -20.83 4.13
N LEU A 153 9.54 -19.94 4.37
CA LEU A 153 8.33 -20.25 5.15
C LEU A 153 7.54 -21.40 4.52
N ARG A 154 7.40 -21.38 3.19
CA ARG A 154 6.76 -22.47 2.42
C ARG A 154 7.55 -23.76 2.50
N PHE A 155 8.87 -23.69 2.39
CA PHE A 155 9.74 -24.85 2.47
C PHE A 155 9.57 -25.53 3.83
N LEU A 156 9.65 -24.77 4.93
CA LEU A 156 9.51 -25.31 6.28
C LEU A 156 8.11 -25.89 6.53
N GLY A 157 7.05 -25.14 6.21
CA GLY A 157 5.68 -25.60 6.45
C GLY A 157 5.29 -26.83 5.61
N GLU A 158 5.68 -26.88 4.33
CA GLU A 158 5.40 -28.07 3.51
C GLU A 158 6.31 -29.26 3.88
N THR A 159 7.53 -29.03 4.36
CA THR A 159 8.40 -30.11 4.86
C THR A 159 7.83 -30.70 6.16
N ILE A 160 7.34 -29.89 7.10
CA ILE A 160 6.63 -30.41 8.29
C ILE A 160 5.45 -31.30 7.87
N ALA A 161 4.68 -30.87 6.87
CA ALA A 161 3.56 -31.67 6.38
C ALA A 161 4.02 -32.99 5.72
N HIS A 162 5.13 -32.96 4.99
CA HIS A 162 5.77 -34.13 4.37
C HIS A 162 6.24 -35.15 5.42
N GLU A 163 7.00 -34.69 6.43
CA GLU A 163 7.53 -35.56 7.47
C GLU A 163 6.42 -36.17 8.34
N ALA A 164 5.42 -35.36 8.70
CA ALA A 164 4.22 -35.88 9.33
C ALA A 164 3.53 -36.93 8.44
N GLY A 165 3.50 -36.71 7.11
CA GLY A 165 2.98 -37.66 6.14
C GLY A 165 3.63 -39.04 6.22
N HIS A 166 4.96 -39.10 6.36
CA HIS A 166 5.66 -40.37 6.58
C HIS A 166 5.20 -41.08 7.85
N THR A 167 5.02 -40.37 8.95
CA THR A 167 4.51 -40.97 10.20
C THR A 167 3.12 -41.58 10.03
N PHE A 168 2.29 -41.01 9.16
CA PHE A 168 0.97 -41.52 8.78
C PHE A 168 0.99 -42.61 7.70
N GLY A 169 2.18 -43.05 7.28
CA GLY A 169 2.38 -44.15 6.33
C GLY A 169 2.36 -43.74 4.87
N LEU A 170 2.63 -42.47 4.55
CA LEU A 170 2.85 -42.02 3.19
C LEU A 170 4.28 -42.29 2.73
N GLU A 171 4.41 -42.65 1.45
CA GLU A 171 5.68 -42.89 0.75
C GLU A 171 5.98 -41.68 -0.13
N HIS A 172 7.21 -41.56 -0.64
CA HIS A 172 7.55 -40.48 -1.57
C HIS A 172 6.74 -40.61 -2.87
N GLN A 173 6.12 -39.52 -3.33
CA GLN A 173 5.49 -39.42 -4.64
C GLN A 173 6.56 -39.13 -5.69
N SER A 174 6.78 -40.10 -6.59
CA SER A 174 7.97 -40.20 -7.43
C SER A 174 7.63 -40.37 -8.90
N ASP A 175 8.52 -39.92 -9.78
CA ASP A 175 8.42 -40.19 -11.22
C ASP A 175 9.11 -41.52 -11.55
N VAL A 176 8.41 -42.40 -12.26
CA VAL A 176 8.92 -43.72 -12.67
C VAL A 176 8.90 -43.88 -14.19
N ASP A 177 9.86 -44.63 -14.73
CA ASP A 177 9.89 -44.97 -16.15
C ASP A 177 8.93 -46.13 -16.50
N ALA A 178 8.82 -46.46 -17.78
CA ALA A 178 7.96 -47.55 -18.26
C ALA A 178 8.40 -48.95 -17.79
N MET A 179 9.59 -49.07 -17.18
CA MET A 179 10.14 -50.31 -16.62
C MET A 179 10.04 -50.33 -15.09
N ASN A 180 9.32 -49.37 -14.49
CA ASN A 180 9.16 -49.20 -13.04
C ASN A 180 10.47 -48.87 -12.29
N ASN A 181 11.45 -48.28 -12.96
CA ASN A 181 12.59 -47.69 -12.26
C ASN A 181 12.23 -46.28 -11.81
N VAL A 182 12.64 -45.92 -10.59
CA VAL A 182 12.46 -44.56 -10.07
C VAL A 182 13.44 -43.64 -10.78
N VAL A 183 12.91 -42.65 -11.49
CA VAL A 183 13.68 -41.63 -12.23
C VAL A 183 13.89 -40.39 -11.39
N THR A 184 12.91 -40.04 -10.56
CA THR A 184 12.99 -38.91 -9.63
C THR A 184 12.21 -39.24 -8.38
N VAL A 185 12.89 -39.24 -7.22
CA VAL A 185 12.27 -39.58 -5.92
C VAL A 185 11.21 -38.56 -5.54
N TYR A 186 11.50 -37.27 -5.71
CA TYR A 186 10.58 -36.17 -5.41
C TYR A 186 9.98 -35.61 -6.71
N SER A 187 8.82 -36.12 -7.12
CA SER A 187 8.15 -35.65 -8.33
C SER A 187 7.86 -34.16 -8.26
N ARG A 188 8.10 -33.44 -9.36
CA ARG A 188 7.84 -31.99 -9.45
C ARG A 188 6.39 -31.64 -9.80
N GLY A 189 5.55 -32.65 -10.00
CA GLY A 189 4.14 -32.51 -10.38
C GLY A 189 3.93 -31.84 -11.73
N THR A 190 2.84 -31.09 -11.85
CA THR A 190 2.40 -30.43 -13.09
C THR A 190 2.94 -29.00 -13.19
N SER A 191 2.47 -28.20 -14.16
CA SER A 191 2.80 -26.76 -14.21
C SER A 191 2.20 -25.95 -13.06
N THR A 192 1.14 -26.44 -12.40
CA THR A 192 0.37 -25.68 -11.40
C THR A 192 0.33 -26.33 -10.02
N THR A 193 0.69 -27.61 -9.91
CA THR A 193 0.63 -28.40 -8.67
C THR A 193 1.90 -29.23 -8.48
N ALA A 194 2.26 -29.50 -7.23
CA ALA A 194 3.32 -30.44 -6.85
C ALA A 194 2.81 -31.34 -5.70
N PRO A 195 3.23 -32.62 -5.63
CA PRO A 195 2.80 -33.51 -4.55
C PRO A 195 3.47 -33.14 -3.23
N ILE A 196 2.72 -33.12 -2.12
CA ILE A 196 3.27 -32.85 -0.77
C ILE A 196 4.34 -33.89 -0.42
N MET A 197 4.07 -35.17 -0.67
CA MET A 197 5.04 -36.26 -0.55
C MET A 197 6.07 -36.31 -1.69
N GLY A 198 6.10 -35.30 -2.55
CA GLY A 198 7.06 -35.13 -3.64
C GLY A 198 7.87 -33.86 -3.42
N GLY A 199 8.18 -33.15 -4.50
CA GLY A 199 9.02 -31.96 -4.45
C GLY A 199 8.26 -30.66 -4.13
N SER A 200 7.13 -30.71 -3.41
CA SER A 200 6.32 -29.50 -3.25
C SER A 200 7.05 -28.41 -2.49
N SER A 201 7.76 -28.69 -1.39
CA SER A 201 8.48 -27.68 -0.59
C SER A 201 9.41 -26.77 -1.42
N ASN A 202 9.94 -27.28 -2.54
CA ASN A 202 10.84 -26.58 -3.47
C ASN A 202 10.17 -26.05 -4.77
N ALA A 203 8.86 -26.22 -4.92
CA ALA A 203 8.10 -25.88 -6.12
C ALA A 203 7.40 -24.50 -6.06
N ASN A 204 8.19 -23.41 -6.02
CA ASN A 204 7.68 -22.04 -5.94
C ASN A 204 6.63 -21.73 -7.03
N GLY A 205 5.53 -21.08 -6.64
CA GLY A 205 4.42 -20.74 -7.53
C GLY A 205 3.47 -21.89 -7.87
N LYS A 206 3.69 -23.10 -7.35
CA LYS A 206 2.75 -24.22 -7.46
C LYS A 206 2.04 -24.48 -6.14
N ARG A 207 0.82 -25.03 -6.21
CA ARG A 207 0.13 -25.54 -5.03
C ARG A 207 0.67 -26.91 -4.65
N GLY A 208 1.16 -27.06 -3.42
CA GLY A 208 1.47 -28.37 -2.84
C GLY A 208 0.17 -29.08 -2.47
N ILE A 209 -0.13 -30.23 -3.08
CA ILE A 209 -1.37 -31.00 -2.87
C ILE A 209 -1.07 -32.46 -2.50
N TRP A 210 -2.00 -33.11 -1.80
CA TRP A 210 -2.02 -34.57 -1.71
C TRP A 210 -2.32 -35.18 -3.08
N LEU A 211 -1.63 -36.26 -3.45
CA LEU A 211 -1.72 -36.87 -4.79
C LEU A 211 -2.19 -38.33 -4.74
N ALA A 212 -2.76 -38.81 -5.84
CA ALA A 212 -2.86 -40.24 -6.13
C ALA A 212 -1.95 -40.53 -7.32
N GLY A 213 -0.81 -41.17 -7.05
CA GLY A 213 0.30 -41.20 -7.99
C GLY A 213 1.29 -42.34 -7.73
N THR A 214 2.28 -42.46 -8.61
CA THR A 214 3.36 -43.44 -8.45
C THR A 214 4.22 -43.05 -7.25
N ALA A 215 4.48 -44.01 -6.38
CA ALA A 215 5.25 -43.81 -5.18
C ALA A 215 6.52 -44.67 -5.18
N SER A 216 7.55 -44.21 -4.50
CA SER A 216 8.73 -45.00 -4.18
C SER A 216 9.00 -44.99 -2.69
N LYS A 217 9.62 -46.07 -2.24
CA LYS A 217 10.06 -46.24 -0.86
C LYS A 217 11.55 -46.45 -0.82
N ASP A 218 12.15 -46.00 0.26
CA ASP A 218 13.49 -46.41 0.63
C ASP A 218 13.42 -47.79 1.32
N THR A 219 14.30 -48.71 0.92
CA THR A 219 14.34 -50.09 1.45
C THR A 219 15.38 -50.29 2.55
N THR A 220 16.18 -49.25 2.86
CA THR A 220 17.27 -49.32 3.83
C THR A 220 17.42 -48.04 4.65
N ASP A 221 16.37 -47.59 5.36
CA ASP A 221 16.41 -46.70 6.55
C ASP A 221 17.35 -45.46 6.54
N ASP A 222 17.93 -45.02 5.40
CA ASP A 222 18.87 -43.88 5.34
C ASP A 222 19.44 -43.53 3.93
N ASP A 223 18.88 -43.99 2.81
CA ASP A 223 19.44 -43.66 1.49
C ASP A 223 18.38 -43.41 0.41
N ILE A 224 18.16 -42.10 0.14
CA ILE A 224 17.71 -41.58 -1.16
C ILE A 224 18.50 -42.21 -2.33
N ASP A 225 19.66 -42.81 -2.07
CA ASP A 225 20.54 -43.41 -3.06
C ASP A 225 20.03 -44.70 -3.72
N ASN A 226 19.02 -45.40 -3.16
CA ASN A 226 18.47 -46.61 -3.78
C ASN A 226 16.93 -46.75 -3.69
N PRO A 227 16.18 -45.83 -4.30
CA PRO A 227 14.73 -45.82 -4.22
C PRO A 227 14.13 -46.98 -5.01
N THR A 228 13.14 -47.66 -4.42
CA THR A 228 12.42 -48.76 -5.08
C THR A 228 10.97 -48.37 -5.33
N TYR A 229 10.46 -48.72 -6.51
CA TYR A 229 9.07 -48.46 -6.84
C TYR A 229 8.12 -49.20 -5.89
N ALA A 230 7.26 -48.46 -5.20
CA ALA A 230 6.32 -48.96 -4.20
C ALA A 230 4.92 -49.22 -4.77
N GLY A 231 4.67 -48.85 -6.04
CA GLY A 231 3.36 -48.93 -6.66
C GLY A 231 2.68 -47.56 -6.74
N VAL A 232 1.36 -47.55 -6.95
CA VAL A 232 0.56 -46.31 -6.87
C VAL A 232 0.03 -46.15 -5.45
N GLN A 233 0.26 -44.99 -4.83
CA GLN A 233 -0.29 -44.62 -3.54
C GLN A 233 -1.31 -43.49 -3.71
N ASP A 234 -2.46 -43.65 -3.05
CA ASP A 234 -3.47 -42.62 -2.88
C ASP A 234 -3.25 -41.98 -1.50
N ASP A 235 -2.72 -40.76 -1.48
CA ASP A 235 -2.34 -40.08 -0.25
C ASP A 235 -3.55 -39.84 0.66
N LEU A 236 -4.69 -39.45 0.08
CA LEU A 236 -5.91 -39.14 0.83
C LEU A 236 -6.49 -40.41 1.48
N ALA A 237 -6.53 -41.53 0.75
CA ALA A 237 -6.96 -42.81 1.25
C ALA A 237 -5.99 -43.39 2.30
N THR A 238 -4.69 -43.07 2.18
CA THR A 238 -3.67 -43.53 3.13
C THR A 238 -3.74 -42.73 4.43
N LEU A 239 -3.87 -41.39 4.36
CA LEU A 239 -4.11 -40.54 5.54
C LEU A 239 -5.37 -40.97 6.29
N THR A 240 -6.47 -41.21 5.57
CA THR A 240 -7.78 -41.56 6.16
C THR A 240 -8.01 -43.05 6.41
N ARG A 241 -6.95 -43.87 6.33
CA ARG A 241 -7.09 -45.32 6.59
C ARG A 241 -7.44 -45.56 8.07
N PRO A 242 -8.19 -46.63 8.39
CA PRO A 242 -8.65 -46.89 9.76
C PRO A 242 -7.57 -46.94 10.85
N GLY A 243 -6.31 -47.25 10.50
CA GLY A 243 -5.21 -47.28 11.48
C GLY A 243 -4.76 -45.89 11.95
N ASN A 244 -4.92 -44.85 11.12
CA ASN A 244 -4.45 -43.51 11.46
C ASN A 244 -5.45 -42.72 12.33
N HIS A 245 -6.69 -43.20 12.50
CA HIS A 245 -7.74 -42.48 13.23
C HIS A 245 -8.00 -41.03 12.73
N ILE A 246 -7.54 -40.70 11.52
CA ILE A 246 -7.78 -39.43 10.86
C ILE A 246 -8.98 -39.63 9.93
N GLU A 247 -10.04 -38.87 10.16
CA GLU A 247 -11.21 -38.82 9.28
C GLU A 247 -11.23 -37.50 8.50
N TYR A 248 -12.02 -37.43 7.43
CA TYR A 248 -12.36 -36.12 6.85
C TYR A 248 -13.20 -35.33 7.85
N ARG A 249 -13.06 -34.00 7.83
CA ARG A 249 -13.97 -33.15 8.60
C ARG A 249 -15.43 -33.39 8.19
N ALA A 250 -16.33 -33.07 9.11
CA ALA A 250 -17.73 -32.91 8.76
C ALA A 250 -17.87 -31.76 7.75
N ASP A 251 -18.77 -31.95 6.78
CA ASP A 251 -19.20 -30.92 5.83
C ASP A 251 -19.67 -29.68 6.62
N ASP A 252 -19.03 -28.54 6.36
CA ASP A 252 -19.34 -27.27 7.02
C ASP A 252 -20.52 -26.56 6.35
N TRP A 253 -20.73 -26.78 5.05
CA TRP A 253 -21.80 -26.18 4.26
C TRP A 253 -22.31 -27.12 3.16
N GLY A 254 -23.50 -27.70 3.35
CA GLY A 254 -24.15 -28.45 2.26
C GLY A 254 -24.41 -27.65 0.95
N GLU A 255 -24.70 -28.36 -0.14
CA GLU A 255 -24.80 -27.83 -1.51
C GLU A 255 -25.96 -26.86 -1.80
N TYR A 256 -27.07 -26.92 -1.05
CA TYR A 256 -28.33 -26.23 -1.37
C TYR A 256 -28.83 -25.28 -0.28
N SER A 257 -29.77 -24.40 -0.66
CA SER A 257 -30.42 -23.41 0.21
C SER A 257 -30.79 -23.99 1.59
N GLY A 258 -30.28 -23.35 2.65
CA GLY A 258 -30.51 -23.75 4.05
C GLY A 258 -29.32 -24.43 4.73
N SER A 259 -28.21 -24.67 4.03
CA SER A 259 -26.94 -25.11 4.61
C SER A 259 -26.12 -23.97 5.21
N GLY A 260 -26.09 -22.79 4.55
CA GLY A 260 -25.42 -21.59 5.03
C GLY A 260 -26.07 -20.28 4.53
N THR A 261 -25.81 -19.18 5.25
CA THR A 261 -26.22 -17.81 4.88
C THR A 261 -24.96 -16.97 4.71
N LEU A 262 -24.77 -16.40 3.51
CA LEU A 262 -23.80 -15.32 3.33
C LEU A 262 -24.45 -14.05 3.88
N ALA A 263 -23.98 -13.60 5.04
CA ALA A 263 -24.52 -12.43 5.70
C ALA A 263 -24.17 -11.18 4.88
N ILE A 264 -25.18 -10.66 4.18
CA ILE A 264 -25.09 -9.40 3.45
C ILE A 264 -25.55 -8.28 4.36
N ASP A 265 -24.72 -7.26 4.52
CA ASP A 265 -25.14 -5.99 5.12
C ASP A 265 -26.14 -5.31 4.17
N PRO A 266 -27.39 -5.04 4.57
CA PRO A 266 -28.40 -4.46 3.68
C PRO A 266 -28.15 -2.98 3.34
N GLY A 267 -27.32 -2.28 4.09
CA GLY A 267 -26.94 -0.88 3.86
C GLY A 267 -25.77 -0.73 2.89
N THR A 268 -24.88 -1.72 2.83
CA THR A 268 -23.68 -1.71 1.96
C THR A 268 -23.78 -2.73 0.83
N GLY A 269 -24.51 -3.83 1.01
CA GLY A 269 -24.51 -4.98 0.11
C GLY A 269 -23.22 -5.80 0.17
N LEU A 270 -22.36 -5.58 1.17
CA LEU A 270 -21.14 -6.34 1.38
C LEU A 270 -21.40 -7.59 2.23
N GLY A 271 -20.65 -8.66 2.00
CA GLY A 271 -20.70 -9.85 2.85
C GLY A 271 -19.44 -10.68 2.80
N GLU A 272 -19.20 -11.44 3.85
CA GLU A 272 -18.04 -12.33 4.00
C GLU A 272 -18.46 -13.71 4.50
N ALA A 273 -17.73 -14.73 4.06
CA ALA A 273 -17.85 -16.09 4.57
C ALA A 273 -16.50 -16.81 4.51
N ARG A 274 -16.44 -17.97 5.16
CA ARG A 274 -15.28 -18.87 5.10
C ARG A 274 -15.78 -20.31 5.13
N GLY A 275 -15.01 -21.22 4.56
CA GLY A 275 -15.32 -22.65 4.59
C GLY A 275 -14.12 -23.50 4.23
N VAL A 276 -14.35 -24.82 4.17
CA VAL A 276 -13.36 -25.83 3.84
C VAL A 276 -13.96 -26.81 2.85
N ILE A 277 -13.40 -26.86 1.64
CA ILE A 277 -13.68 -27.97 0.72
C ILE A 277 -12.90 -29.18 1.21
N GLU A 278 -13.54 -30.06 1.96
CA GLU A 278 -12.89 -31.11 2.75
C GLU A 278 -12.73 -32.42 1.97
N ARG A 279 -13.54 -32.66 0.93
CA ARG A 279 -13.44 -33.86 0.09
C ARG A 279 -13.73 -33.59 -1.38
N GLN A 280 -13.31 -34.52 -2.23
CA GLN A 280 -13.62 -34.45 -3.65
C GLN A 280 -15.14 -34.57 -3.86
N GLY A 281 -15.71 -33.63 -4.62
CA GLY A 281 -17.13 -33.55 -4.93
C GLY A 281 -17.94 -32.64 -4.00
N ASP A 282 -17.30 -32.11 -2.96
CA ASP A 282 -17.92 -31.18 -2.03
C ASP A 282 -18.24 -29.81 -2.68
N ARG A 283 -19.32 -29.21 -2.22
CA ARG A 283 -19.91 -27.97 -2.75
C ARG A 283 -20.57 -27.20 -1.62
N ASP A 284 -20.03 -26.03 -1.36
CA ASP A 284 -20.49 -25.19 -0.25
C ASP A 284 -21.49 -24.16 -0.74
N GLY A 285 -22.72 -24.26 -0.25
CA GLY A 285 -23.83 -23.39 -0.62
C GLY A 285 -24.06 -22.24 0.37
N PHE A 286 -23.96 -20.99 -0.09
CA PHE A 286 -24.31 -19.80 0.69
C PHE A 286 -25.52 -19.08 0.11
N SER A 287 -26.60 -19.02 0.88
CA SER A 287 -27.79 -18.25 0.50
C SER A 287 -27.67 -16.77 0.84
N PHE A 288 -28.12 -15.88 -0.06
CA PHE A 288 -28.17 -14.43 0.16
C PHE A 288 -29.26 -13.76 -0.70
N GLU A 289 -29.61 -12.52 -0.38
CA GLU A 289 -30.50 -11.67 -1.19
C GLU A 289 -29.67 -10.58 -1.87
N ALA A 290 -29.91 -10.33 -3.16
CA ALA A 290 -29.28 -9.23 -3.86
C ALA A 290 -29.88 -7.89 -3.42
N VAL A 291 -29.03 -6.92 -3.11
CA VAL A 291 -29.45 -5.57 -2.72
C VAL A 291 -29.37 -4.61 -3.91
N GLY A 292 -28.45 -4.88 -4.84
CA GLY A 292 -28.26 -4.17 -6.10
C GLY A 292 -28.38 -5.08 -7.32
N ASN A 293 -28.24 -4.50 -8.51
CA ASN A 293 -28.21 -5.25 -9.77
C ASN A 293 -26.81 -5.75 -10.14
N ILE A 294 -25.80 -5.35 -9.39
CA ILE A 294 -24.42 -5.77 -9.59
C ILE A 294 -24.04 -6.77 -8.50
N MET A 295 -23.32 -7.81 -8.91
CA MET A 295 -22.65 -8.72 -8.00
C MET A 295 -21.19 -8.87 -8.44
N THR A 296 -20.28 -8.74 -7.49
CA THR A 296 -18.89 -9.15 -7.59
C THR A 296 -18.57 -9.99 -6.36
N ILE A 297 -18.38 -11.28 -6.55
CA ILE A 297 -18.09 -12.22 -5.46
C ILE A 297 -16.77 -12.90 -5.75
N THR A 298 -15.80 -12.72 -4.85
CA THR A 298 -14.46 -13.32 -4.95
C THR A 298 -14.29 -14.36 -3.87
N VAL A 299 -13.74 -15.51 -4.25
CA VAL A 299 -13.29 -16.55 -3.35
C VAL A 299 -11.79 -16.71 -3.49
N ASN A 300 -11.08 -16.69 -2.37
CA ASN A 300 -9.64 -16.95 -2.31
C ASN A 300 -9.43 -18.21 -1.46
N ASN A 301 -8.50 -19.09 -1.88
CA ASN A 301 -8.02 -20.15 -1.01
C ASN A 301 -7.16 -19.59 0.13
N ALA A 302 -6.69 -20.44 1.04
CA ALA A 302 -5.76 -20.02 2.09
C ALA A 302 -4.54 -19.29 1.51
N ALA A 303 -4.23 -18.11 2.06
CA ALA A 303 -3.14 -17.25 1.60
C ALA A 303 -1.77 -17.94 1.68
N GLU A 304 -1.58 -18.76 2.72
CA GLU A 304 -0.36 -19.52 2.97
C GLU A 304 -0.66 -21.00 2.79
N GLY A 305 0.03 -21.65 1.86
CA GLY A 305 -0.08 -23.10 1.64
C GLY A 305 -1.36 -23.56 0.91
N GLY A 306 -2.20 -22.65 0.42
CA GLY A 306 -3.51 -22.95 -0.18
C GLY A 306 -3.49 -24.11 -1.18
N MET A 307 -4.26 -25.15 -0.85
CA MET A 307 -4.39 -26.36 -1.68
C MET A 307 -5.52 -26.24 -2.71
N LEU A 308 -6.60 -25.52 -2.38
CA LEU A 308 -7.81 -25.41 -3.22
C LEU A 308 -7.56 -24.53 -4.45
N ALA A 309 -8.06 -24.94 -5.62
CA ALA A 309 -8.33 -24.05 -6.75
C ALA A 309 -9.84 -23.89 -6.82
N PRO A 310 -10.38 -22.76 -6.36
CA PRO A 310 -11.82 -22.60 -6.27
C PRO A 310 -12.45 -22.38 -7.66
N THR A 311 -13.74 -22.70 -7.75
CA THR A 311 -14.64 -22.25 -8.79
C THR A 311 -15.99 -21.92 -8.18
N LEU A 312 -16.79 -21.13 -8.91
CA LEU A 312 -18.05 -20.57 -8.43
C LEU A 312 -19.20 -20.90 -9.37
N ASN A 313 -20.38 -21.08 -8.79
CA ASN A 313 -21.65 -21.12 -9.52
C ASN A 313 -22.70 -20.30 -8.76
N LEU A 314 -23.69 -19.76 -9.48
CA LEU A 314 -24.77 -18.98 -8.91
C LEU A 314 -26.13 -19.58 -9.30
N VAL A 315 -26.91 -19.94 -8.29
CA VAL A 315 -28.23 -20.55 -8.47
C VAL A 315 -29.31 -19.60 -7.96
N GLY A 316 -30.28 -19.26 -8.80
CA GLY A 316 -31.46 -18.47 -8.40
C GLY A 316 -32.40 -19.28 -7.50
N VAL A 317 -32.85 -18.68 -6.40
CA VAL A 317 -33.80 -19.28 -5.45
C VAL A 317 -35.19 -18.67 -5.64
N SER A 318 -35.28 -17.34 -5.69
CA SER A 318 -36.50 -16.63 -6.09
C SER A 318 -36.29 -16.01 -7.47
N GLY A 319 -36.54 -16.79 -8.52
CA GLY A 319 -36.35 -16.38 -9.92
C GLY A 319 -35.16 -17.07 -10.60
N ASP A 320 -34.93 -16.74 -11.86
CA ASP A 320 -33.82 -17.29 -12.64
C ASP A 320 -32.47 -16.67 -12.23
N SER A 321 -31.38 -17.44 -12.32
CA SER A 321 -30.02 -16.89 -12.20
C SER A 321 -29.76 -15.85 -13.29
N PRO A 322 -29.15 -14.69 -12.96
CA PRO A 322 -28.71 -13.75 -13.99
C PRO A 322 -27.62 -14.37 -14.85
N THR A 323 -27.38 -13.80 -16.03
CA THR A 323 -26.14 -14.08 -16.77
C THR A 323 -24.95 -13.56 -15.95
N PHE A 324 -23.97 -14.41 -15.67
CA PHE A 324 -22.76 -14.07 -14.94
C PHE A 324 -21.51 -14.60 -15.65
N THR A 325 -20.35 -14.06 -15.30
CA THR A 325 -19.03 -14.54 -15.72
C THR A 325 -18.27 -15.06 -14.50
N VAL A 326 -17.55 -16.16 -14.64
CA VAL A 326 -16.61 -16.65 -13.61
C VAL A 326 -15.20 -16.68 -14.20
N THR A 327 -14.28 -15.96 -13.56
CA THR A 327 -12.86 -15.99 -13.87
C THR A 327 -12.14 -16.74 -12.77
N THR A 328 -11.41 -17.81 -13.10
CA THR A 328 -10.68 -18.63 -12.12
C THR A 328 -9.17 -18.53 -12.34
N THR A 329 -8.42 -18.46 -11.26
CA THR A 329 -6.98 -18.73 -11.20
C THR A 329 -6.74 -20.07 -10.47
N ASN A 330 -5.50 -20.35 -10.07
CA ASN A 330 -5.20 -21.50 -9.20
C ASN A 330 -5.47 -21.23 -7.72
N THR A 331 -5.65 -19.97 -7.32
CA THR A 331 -5.80 -19.56 -5.92
C THR A 331 -7.11 -18.82 -5.66
N SER A 332 -7.78 -18.35 -6.72
CA SER A 332 -8.98 -17.53 -6.58
C SER A 332 -9.99 -17.76 -7.69
N ALA A 333 -11.25 -17.40 -7.43
CA ALA A 333 -12.32 -17.33 -8.40
C ALA A 333 -13.16 -16.09 -8.16
N THR A 334 -13.50 -15.36 -9.23
CA THR A 334 -14.35 -14.17 -9.14
C THR A 334 -15.54 -14.33 -10.07
N LEU A 335 -16.73 -14.21 -9.49
CA LEU A 335 -18.02 -14.16 -10.17
C LEU A 335 -18.45 -12.70 -10.34
N THR A 336 -18.82 -12.29 -11.55
CA THR A 336 -19.38 -10.96 -11.82
C THR A 336 -20.68 -11.00 -12.61
N THR A 337 -21.63 -10.14 -12.25
CA THR A 337 -22.83 -9.85 -13.05
C THR A 337 -23.31 -8.42 -12.82
N SER A 338 -23.99 -7.84 -13.81
CA SER A 338 -24.69 -6.55 -13.74
C SER A 338 -26.20 -6.67 -13.94
N ASN A 339 -26.71 -7.91 -13.93
CA ASN A 339 -28.11 -8.25 -14.18
C ASN A 339 -28.77 -8.94 -12.99
N ALA A 340 -28.20 -8.85 -11.79
CA ALA A 340 -28.87 -9.31 -10.58
C ALA A 340 -30.17 -8.52 -10.37
N VAL A 341 -31.14 -9.13 -9.69
CA VAL A 341 -32.43 -8.48 -9.42
C VAL A 341 -32.50 -8.19 -7.92
N PRO A 342 -32.54 -6.91 -7.51
CA PRO A 342 -32.72 -6.55 -6.10
C PRO A 342 -33.94 -7.24 -5.48
N GLY A 343 -33.79 -7.78 -4.28
CA GLY A 343 -34.83 -8.54 -3.58
C GLY A 343 -34.98 -10.00 -4.02
N HIS A 344 -34.22 -10.47 -5.02
CA HIS A 344 -34.16 -11.89 -5.37
C HIS A 344 -33.10 -12.59 -4.53
N GLY A 345 -33.42 -13.83 -4.13
CA GLY A 345 -32.55 -14.72 -3.38
C GLY A 345 -31.74 -15.61 -4.32
N TYR A 346 -30.47 -15.80 -3.96
CA TYR A 346 -29.50 -16.60 -4.71
C TYR A 346 -28.74 -17.54 -3.77
N VAL A 347 -28.17 -18.60 -4.32
CA VAL A 347 -27.16 -19.45 -3.66
C VAL A 347 -25.86 -19.34 -4.44
N LEU A 348 -24.82 -18.86 -3.79
CA LEU A 348 -23.44 -19.00 -4.23
C LEU A 348 -22.97 -20.42 -3.91
N GLN A 349 -22.47 -21.15 -4.89
CA GLN A 349 -21.83 -22.45 -4.67
C GLN A 349 -20.32 -22.33 -4.88
N VAL A 350 -19.54 -22.66 -3.85
CA VAL A 350 -18.08 -22.75 -3.89
C VAL A 350 -17.69 -24.22 -4.04
N SER A 351 -16.72 -24.53 -4.91
CA SER A 351 -16.24 -25.91 -5.06
C SER A 351 -14.84 -25.94 -5.67
N ALA A 352 -14.20 -27.11 -5.67
CA ALA A 352 -12.95 -27.32 -6.41
C ALA A 352 -13.18 -27.28 -7.92
N LYS A 353 -12.36 -26.49 -8.63
CA LYS A 353 -12.37 -26.44 -10.09
C LYS A 353 -12.14 -27.83 -10.68
N ASP A 354 -12.98 -28.18 -11.67
CA ASP A 354 -12.96 -29.46 -12.38
C ASP A 354 -13.09 -30.70 -11.47
N ASN A 355 -13.50 -30.50 -10.22
CA ASN A 355 -13.48 -31.53 -9.18
C ASN A 355 -12.11 -32.24 -9.08
N ALA A 356 -11.01 -31.48 -9.23
CA ALA A 356 -9.67 -32.05 -9.31
C ALA A 356 -9.26 -32.72 -7.97
N TYR A 357 -8.64 -33.90 -8.07
CA TYR A 357 -8.13 -34.63 -6.90
C TYR A 357 -7.10 -33.78 -6.13
N GLY A 358 -7.16 -33.81 -4.79
CA GLY A 358 -6.24 -33.09 -3.91
C GLY A 358 -6.43 -31.57 -3.88
N SER A 359 -7.32 -31.02 -4.71
CA SER A 359 -7.71 -29.60 -4.68
C SER A 359 -8.75 -29.37 -3.60
N LEU A 360 -8.33 -29.47 -2.35
CA LEU A 360 -9.13 -29.35 -1.12
C LEU A 360 -8.62 -28.17 -0.29
N GLY A 361 -9.26 -27.83 0.82
CA GLY A 361 -8.72 -26.90 1.82
C GLY A 361 -9.57 -25.67 2.08
N GLN A 362 -9.01 -24.75 2.86
CA GLN A 362 -9.73 -23.57 3.35
C GLN A 362 -9.89 -22.51 2.26
N TYR A 363 -10.98 -21.74 2.37
CA TYR A 363 -11.21 -20.56 1.56
C TYR A 363 -11.96 -19.47 2.32
N THR A 364 -11.88 -18.25 1.78
CA THR A 364 -12.66 -17.09 2.19
C THR A 364 -13.48 -16.56 1.02
N VAL A 365 -14.64 -15.98 1.32
CA VAL A 365 -15.56 -15.35 0.38
C VAL A 365 -15.64 -13.87 0.74
N SER A 366 -15.49 -13.00 -0.26
CA SER A 366 -15.77 -11.56 -0.18
C SER A 366 -16.78 -11.22 -1.27
N ALA A 367 -17.94 -10.73 -0.87
CA ALA A 367 -19.05 -10.44 -1.76
C ALA A 367 -19.43 -8.97 -1.74
N ASN A 368 -19.72 -8.44 -2.91
CA ASN A 368 -20.40 -7.18 -3.12
C ASN A 368 -21.62 -7.45 -3.99
N VAL A 369 -22.80 -7.30 -3.42
CA VAL A 369 -24.09 -7.50 -4.07
C VAL A 369 -24.99 -6.26 -3.94
N GLY A 370 -24.36 -5.10 -3.67
CA GLY A 370 -25.00 -3.82 -3.40
C GLY A 370 -24.97 -2.85 -4.57
N SER A 371 -25.53 -1.66 -4.34
CA SER A 371 -25.38 -0.51 -5.21
C SER A 371 -24.95 0.69 -4.39
N PHE A 372 -23.79 1.26 -4.71
CA PHE A 372 -23.24 2.43 -4.02
C PHE A 372 -23.50 3.73 -4.78
N ALA A 373 -23.94 3.65 -6.03
CA ALA A 373 -24.46 4.78 -6.79
C ALA A 373 -25.80 4.44 -7.46
N THR A 374 -26.68 5.42 -7.57
CA THR A 374 -28.00 5.27 -8.20
C THR A 374 -28.33 6.48 -9.06
N LEU A 375 -28.84 6.23 -10.28
CA LEU A 375 -29.26 7.29 -11.19
C LEU A 375 -30.78 7.47 -11.13
N LEU A 376 -31.23 8.64 -10.70
CA LEU A 376 -32.64 9.01 -10.63
C LEU A 376 -32.85 10.40 -11.25
N ASP A 377 -33.74 10.51 -12.25
CA ASP A 377 -34.13 11.78 -12.89
C ASP A 377 -32.94 12.66 -13.34
N GLY A 378 -31.87 12.04 -13.83
CA GLY A 378 -30.66 12.75 -14.27
C GLY A 378 -29.60 12.97 -13.18
N LYS A 379 -29.93 12.68 -11.92
CA LYS A 379 -29.06 12.83 -10.76
C LYS A 379 -28.43 11.50 -10.38
N LEU A 380 -27.11 11.42 -10.44
CA LEU A 380 -26.34 10.26 -9.98
C LEU A 380 -25.97 10.46 -8.50
N ASN A 381 -26.69 9.80 -7.60
CA ASN A 381 -26.43 9.83 -6.16
C ASN A 381 -25.42 8.74 -5.81
N VAL A 382 -24.26 9.12 -5.28
CA VAL A 382 -23.19 8.24 -4.80
C VAL A 382 -23.22 8.27 -3.27
N LEU A 383 -23.47 7.12 -2.65
CA LEU A 383 -23.64 6.97 -1.20
C LEU A 383 -22.46 6.25 -0.52
N GLY A 384 -21.51 5.72 -1.31
CA GLY A 384 -20.42 4.87 -0.81
C GLY A 384 -20.93 3.65 -0.04
N TYR A 385 -20.08 3.08 0.82
CA TYR A 385 -20.35 1.86 1.59
C TYR A 385 -20.36 2.04 3.12
N HIS A 386 -20.62 3.23 3.68
CA HIS A 386 -20.65 3.45 5.15
C HIS A 386 -19.38 2.99 5.89
N VAL A 387 -18.25 3.03 5.21
CA VAL A 387 -16.87 2.72 5.64
C VAL A 387 -15.96 3.79 5.03
N ASP A 388 -14.66 3.77 5.28
CA ASP A 388 -13.71 4.62 4.55
C ASP A 388 -13.79 4.30 3.05
N ASN A 389 -14.24 5.27 2.26
CA ASN A 389 -14.48 5.13 0.83
C ASN A 389 -13.33 5.74 0.03
N ASP A 390 -12.92 5.02 -1.02
CA ASP A 390 -11.95 5.48 -2.00
C ASP A 390 -12.68 5.66 -3.34
N LEU A 391 -13.49 6.72 -3.42
CA LEU A 391 -14.35 7.00 -4.55
C LEU A 391 -13.57 7.60 -5.72
N LEU A 392 -13.72 6.98 -6.89
CA LEU A 392 -13.10 7.42 -8.13
C LEU A 392 -14.19 7.74 -9.16
N LEU A 393 -14.31 9.02 -9.51
CA LEU A 393 -15.22 9.53 -10.53
C LEU A 393 -14.44 9.69 -11.83
N SER A 394 -14.79 8.91 -12.85
CA SER A 394 -14.11 8.93 -14.15
C SER A 394 -15.09 8.87 -15.32
N TYR A 395 -14.56 9.09 -16.53
CA TYR A 395 -15.32 9.08 -17.77
C TYR A 395 -14.55 8.32 -18.86
N ILE A 396 -15.25 7.47 -19.60
CA ILE A 396 -14.69 6.69 -20.73
C ILE A 396 -15.27 7.24 -22.04
N PRO A 397 -14.53 8.09 -22.79
CA PRO A 397 -15.03 8.71 -24.02
C PRO A 397 -15.43 7.71 -25.10
N SER A 398 -14.73 6.58 -25.21
CA SER A 398 -14.96 5.57 -26.24
C SER A 398 -16.31 4.85 -26.11
N THR A 399 -16.87 4.82 -24.89
CA THR A 399 -18.15 4.15 -24.61
C THR A 399 -19.24 5.12 -24.13
N ASP A 400 -18.90 6.41 -23.99
CA ASP A 400 -19.77 7.47 -23.47
C ASP A 400 -20.36 7.10 -22.08
N ARG A 401 -19.49 6.65 -21.17
CA ARG A 401 -19.86 6.17 -19.83
C ARG A 401 -19.17 6.93 -18.72
N ILE A 402 -19.95 7.35 -17.73
CA ILE A 402 -19.43 7.75 -16.42
C ILE A 402 -19.21 6.48 -15.62
N VAL A 403 -18.04 6.39 -14.98
CA VAL A 403 -17.66 5.26 -14.14
C VAL A 403 -17.44 5.77 -12.74
N ILE A 404 -18.17 5.18 -11.80
CA ILE A 404 -17.94 5.37 -10.36
C ILE A 404 -17.31 4.09 -9.87
N GLN A 405 -16.15 4.22 -9.24
CA GLN A 405 -15.45 3.11 -8.62
C GLN A 405 -15.26 3.41 -7.14
N ASP A 406 -15.30 2.36 -6.33
CA ASP A 406 -15.06 2.42 -4.90
C ASP A 406 -14.17 1.24 -4.49
N ASN A 407 -13.03 1.55 -3.88
CA ASN A 407 -11.98 0.60 -3.57
C ASN A 407 -11.97 0.26 -2.08
N VAL A 408 -12.92 -0.57 -1.65
CA VAL A 408 -13.04 -0.98 -0.24
C VAL A 408 -12.73 -2.47 -0.05
N LEU A 409 -12.12 -2.83 1.08
CA LEU A 409 -11.91 -4.21 1.58
C LEU A 409 -11.22 -5.16 0.58
N GLY A 410 -10.25 -4.65 -0.19
CA GLY A 410 -9.49 -5.46 -1.16
C GLY A 410 -10.27 -5.81 -2.45
N GLY A 411 -11.46 -5.24 -2.63
CA GLY A 411 -12.26 -5.32 -3.86
C GLY A 411 -12.22 -4.03 -4.70
N GLN A 412 -12.67 -4.13 -5.95
CA GLN A 412 -12.93 -2.96 -6.81
C GLN A 412 -14.42 -3.00 -7.17
N ALA A 413 -15.24 -2.19 -6.51
CA ALA A 413 -16.64 -2.05 -6.88
C ALA A 413 -16.74 -1.03 -8.03
N VAL A 414 -17.35 -1.40 -9.15
CA VAL A 414 -17.44 -0.51 -10.33
C VAL A 414 -18.87 -0.44 -10.84
N GLN A 415 -19.39 0.79 -10.99
CA GLN A 415 -20.68 1.06 -11.60
C GLN A 415 -20.53 2.02 -12.78
N GLN A 416 -21.26 1.74 -13.86
CA GLN A 416 -21.19 2.55 -15.08
C GLN A 416 -22.57 3.07 -15.47
N PHE A 417 -22.64 4.35 -15.81
CA PHE A 417 -23.87 5.04 -16.19
C PHE A 417 -23.71 5.69 -17.57
N PRO A 418 -24.74 5.68 -18.44
CA PRO A 418 -24.68 6.42 -19.69
C PRO A 418 -24.47 7.91 -19.41
N ARG A 419 -23.44 8.51 -20.01
CA ARG A 419 -23.13 9.94 -19.80
C ARG A 419 -24.32 10.84 -20.15
N THR A 420 -25.04 10.55 -21.22
CA THR A 420 -26.25 11.30 -21.66
C THR A 420 -27.38 11.29 -20.64
N ALA A 421 -27.40 10.34 -19.72
CA ALA A 421 -28.44 10.22 -18.70
C ALA A 421 -28.07 10.95 -17.39
N VAL A 422 -26.88 11.54 -17.28
CA VAL A 422 -26.40 12.21 -16.05
C VAL A 422 -26.24 13.71 -16.28
N SER A 423 -27.00 14.52 -15.54
CA SER A 423 -26.90 15.97 -15.50
C SER A 423 -26.11 16.49 -14.29
N GLU A 424 -26.09 15.75 -13.19
CA GLU A 424 -25.36 16.08 -11.97
C GLU A 424 -24.96 14.82 -11.19
N ILE A 425 -23.87 14.91 -10.44
CA ILE A 425 -23.41 13.89 -9.50
C ILE A 425 -23.48 14.47 -8.09
N VAL A 426 -24.00 13.68 -7.15
CA VAL A 426 -24.06 14.04 -5.74
C VAL A 426 -23.45 12.92 -4.92
N VAL A 427 -22.27 13.17 -4.37
CA VAL A 427 -21.59 12.34 -3.37
C VAL A 427 -22.09 12.78 -1.99
N ALA A 428 -22.84 11.91 -1.33
CA ALA A 428 -23.52 12.19 -0.07
C ALA A 428 -23.10 11.20 1.02
N LEU A 429 -21.94 11.45 1.62
CA LEU A 429 -21.35 10.65 2.70
C LEU A 429 -21.58 11.28 4.09
N ALA A 430 -22.22 12.46 4.15
CA ALA A 430 -22.46 13.26 5.35
C ALA A 430 -23.00 12.49 6.58
N GLY A 431 -22.52 12.87 7.77
CA GLY A 431 -22.96 12.33 9.06
C GLY A 431 -22.33 10.99 9.44
N ARG A 432 -21.21 10.65 8.81
CA ARG A 432 -20.36 9.49 9.08
C ARG A 432 -19.01 9.98 9.58
N ALA A 433 -18.36 9.20 10.44
CA ALA A 433 -17.02 9.48 10.98
C ALA A 433 -16.00 8.58 10.28
N THR A 434 -15.87 8.73 8.96
CA THR A 434 -15.03 7.92 8.06
C THR A 434 -13.99 8.81 7.41
N ASP A 435 -12.82 8.27 7.08
CA ASP A 435 -11.77 9.02 6.39
C ASP A 435 -11.88 8.74 4.88
N ASP A 436 -12.62 9.59 4.17
CA ASP A 436 -13.00 9.35 2.78
C ASP A 436 -12.08 10.08 1.79
N ARG A 437 -11.71 9.39 0.70
CA ARG A 437 -11.04 9.99 -0.46
C ARG A 437 -11.98 10.03 -1.66
N ILE A 438 -12.21 11.22 -2.19
CA ILE A 438 -13.05 11.45 -3.37
C ILE A 438 -12.17 12.03 -4.48
N SER A 439 -11.94 11.26 -5.54
CA SER A 439 -11.08 11.64 -6.65
C SER A 439 -11.89 11.87 -7.92
N VAL A 440 -11.83 13.09 -8.46
CA VAL A 440 -12.46 13.49 -9.72
C VAL A 440 -11.38 13.53 -10.80
N LEU A 441 -11.34 12.49 -11.65
CA LEU A 441 -10.26 12.30 -12.61
C LEU A 441 -10.35 13.23 -13.83
N GLY A 442 -9.21 13.52 -14.46
CA GLY A 442 -9.06 14.41 -15.61
C GLY A 442 -10.05 14.24 -16.77
N ALA A 443 -10.25 13.01 -17.23
CA ALA A 443 -11.21 12.76 -18.31
C ALA A 443 -12.64 13.19 -17.94
N PHE A 444 -12.99 13.10 -16.65
CA PHE A 444 -14.26 13.57 -16.12
C PHE A 444 -14.28 15.09 -15.93
N SER A 445 -13.17 15.68 -15.52
CA SER A 445 -13.07 17.10 -15.21
C SER A 445 -13.27 18.03 -16.42
N SER A 446 -13.18 17.50 -17.65
CA SER A 446 -13.53 18.21 -18.89
C SER A 446 -15.03 18.28 -19.22
N LEU A 447 -15.90 17.62 -18.45
CA LEU A 447 -17.34 17.55 -18.74
C LEU A 447 -18.13 18.65 -18.02
N PRO A 448 -19.14 19.28 -18.64
CA PRO A 448 -19.99 20.27 -17.96
C PRO A 448 -21.05 19.58 -17.06
N ILE A 449 -20.61 18.76 -16.11
CA ILE A 449 -21.47 18.11 -15.10
C ILE A 449 -21.22 18.79 -13.76
N LYS A 450 -22.29 19.07 -13.01
CA LYS A 450 -22.16 19.58 -11.65
C LYS A 450 -21.83 18.44 -10.69
N VAL A 451 -20.81 18.61 -9.85
CA VAL A 451 -20.46 17.65 -8.80
C VAL A 451 -20.69 18.30 -7.45
N TRP A 452 -21.43 17.61 -6.59
CA TRP A 452 -21.63 18.01 -5.19
C TRP A 452 -21.00 16.95 -4.30
N VAL A 453 -20.11 17.36 -3.41
CA VAL A 453 -19.41 16.49 -2.47
C VAL A 453 -19.76 16.90 -1.05
N SER A 454 -20.20 15.94 -0.25
CA SER A 454 -20.32 16.08 1.19
C SER A 454 -19.68 14.86 1.83
N ALA A 455 -18.43 14.97 2.29
CA ALA A 455 -17.64 13.82 2.71
C ALA A 455 -17.96 13.41 4.17
N GLY A 456 -18.13 14.35 5.09
CA GLY A 456 -18.78 14.08 6.37
C GLY A 456 -17.99 14.62 7.54
N ASP A 457 -17.88 13.81 8.59
CA ASP A 457 -16.95 14.04 9.69
C ASP A 457 -15.76 13.09 9.48
N GLY A 458 -14.53 13.52 9.76
CA GLY A 458 -13.35 12.68 9.53
C GLY A 458 -12.15 13.52 9.10
N ASN A 459 -11.17 12.87 8.48
CA ASN A 459 -10.11 13.53 7.74
C ASN A 459 -10.27 13.23 6.24
N ASP A 460 -11.17 13.97 5.61
CA ASP A 460 -11.60 13.73 4.25
C ASP A 460 -10.72 14.47 3.23
N THR A 461 -10.49 13.82 2.08
CA THR A 461 -9.70 14.39 0.98
C THR A 461 -10.51 14.44 -0.32
N LEU A 462 -10.61 15.63 -0.91
CA LEU A 462 -11.09 15.83 -2.28
C LEU A 462 -9.91 16.02 -3.22
N GLN A 463 -9.69 15.07 -4.11
CA GLN A 463 -8.69 15.13 -5.18
C GLN A 463 -9.35 15.56 -6.49
N ILE A 464 -8.78 16.58 -7.15
CA ILE A 464 -9.26 17.12 -8.43
C ILE A 464 -8.11 17.08 -9.43
N ASP A 465 -8.26 16.28 -10.48
CA ASP A 465 -7.19 16.08 -11.47
C ASP A 465 -7.50 16.81 -12.79
N GLY A 466 -6.46 17.39 -13.37
CA GLY A 466 -6.37 17.85 -14.75
C GLY A 466 -6.53 16.69 -15.73
N ALA A 467 -6.99 17.03 -16.93
CA ALA A 467 -6.98 16.16 -18.09
C ALA A 467 -5.56 16.13 -18.71
N THR A 468 -5.46 15.67 -19.95
CA THR A 468 -4.19 15.76 -20.67
C THR A 468 -4.06 17.10 -21.40
N GLY A 469 -2.91 17.76 -21.22
CA GLY A 469 -2.61 19.09 -21.76
C GLY A 469 -3.18 20.21 -20.90
N ASN A 470 -2.88 21.45 -21.26
CA ASN A 470 -3.08 22.62 -20.41
C ASN A 470 -4.51 22.77 -19.82
N ASP A 471 -4.57 22.78 -18.50
CA ASP A 471 -5.75 22.92 -17.68
C ASP A 471 -5.77 24.20 -16.84
N VAL A 472 -6.99 24.65 -16.54
CA VAL A 472 -7.23 25.70 -15.55
C VAL A 472 -8.03 25.09 -14.39
N LEU A 473 -7.39 25.10 -13.22
CA LEU A 473 -7.88 24.50 -11.98
C LEU A 473 -7.95 25.55 -10.88
N GLY A 474 -8.71 25.29 -9.82
CA GLY A 474 -8.61 26.06 -8.58
C GLY A 474 -9.95 26.35 -7.94
N VAL A 475 -10.02 27.44 -7.18
CA VAL A 475 -11.18 27.82 -6.37
C VAL A 475 -11.51 29.29 -6.59
N ASP A 476 -12.74 29.56 -7.02
CA ASP A 476 -13.19 30.91 -7.32
C ASP A 476 -13.57 31.70 -6.05
N SER A 477 -13.89 32.99 -6.23
CA SER A 477 -14.29 33.88 -5.13
C SER A 477 -15.56 33.48 -4.35
N LEU A 478 -16.31 32.48 -4.81
CA LEU A 478 -17.49 31.93 -4.14
C LEU A 478 -17.16 30.63 -3.36
N GLY A 479 -15.89 30.20 -3.36
CA GLY A 479 -15.47 28.94 -2.77
C GLY A 479 -15.83 27.72 -3.63
N LEU A 480 -16.16 27.92 -4.91
CA LEU A 480 -16.46 26.83 -5.84
C LEU A 480 -15.15 26.32 -6.45
N ALA A 481 -14.83 25.06 -6.20
CA ALA A 481 -13.75 24.40 -6.91
C ALA A 481 -14.16 24.16 -8.36
N HIS A 482 -13.21 24.34 -9.27
CA HIS A 482 -13.46 24.21 -10.69
C HIS A 482 -12.28 23.60 -11.41
N THR A 483 -12.63 22.96 -12.51
CA THR A 483 -11.72 22.63 -13.60
C THR A 483 -12.14 23.41 -14.85
N ASN A 484 -11.54 23.11 -16.00
CA ASN A 484 -11.88 23.70 -17.29
C ASN A 484 -13.39 23.77 -17.59
N ALA A 485 -14.19 22.80 -17.14
CA ALA A 485 -15.63 22.78 -17.41
C ALA A 485 -16.51 22.27 -16.24
N THR A 486 -15.93 21.63 -15.22
CA THR A 486 -16.69 20.97 -14.14
C THR A 486 -16.71 21.86 -12.89
N PRO A 487 -17.87 22.38 -12.48
CA PRO A 487 -18.01 23.01 -11.16
C PRO A 487 -18.21 21.95 -10.06
N ILE A 488 -17.45 22.08 -8.97
CA ILE A 488 -17.40 21.14 -7.85
C ILE A 488 -17.68 21.87 -6.53
N TRP A 489 -18.86 21.64 -5.97
CA TRP A 489 -19.21 22.09 -4.62
C TRP A 489 -18.76 21.05 -3.60
N PHE A 490 -18.17 21.48 -2.49
CA PHE A 490 -17.71 20.57 -1.45
C PHE A 490 -18.01 21.11 -0.04
N SER A 491 -18.19 20.20 0.92
CA SER A 491 -18.37 20.49 2.34
C SER A 491 -17.95 19.31 3.21
N GLY A 492 -17.46 19.59 4.43
CA GLY A 492 -16.92 18.55 5.34
C GLY A 492 -15.72 17.86 4.69
N VAL A 493 -14.74 18.65 4.25
CA VAL A 493 -13.50 18.18 3.60
C VAL A 493 -12.35 18.93 4.24
N GLU A 494 -11.35 18.22 4.76
CA GLU A 494 -10.21 18.81 5.45
C GLU A 494 -9.06 19.14 4.49
N THR A 495 -8.92 18.36 3.41
CA THR A 495 -7.90 18.59 2.38
C THR A 495 -8.50 18.61 0.98
N VAL A 496 -8.21 19.66 0.21
CA VAL A 496 -8.47 19.68 -1.24
C VAL A 496 -7.14 19.66 -1.97
N ALA A 497 -6.92 18.62 -2.76
CA ALA A 497 -5.72 18.41 -3.54
C ALA A 497 -6.02 18.60 -5.03
N PHE A 498 -5.12 19.29 -5.73
CA PHE A 498 -5.19 19.55 -7.17
C PHE A 498 -3.96 18.93 -7.84
N SER A 499 -4.14 18.29 -9.00
CA SER A 499 -3.04 17.72 -9.80
C SER A 499 -3.20 18.16 -11.26
N GLY A 500 -2.11 18.64 -11.86
CA GLY A 500 -2.07 19.11 -13.25
C GLY A 500 -1.88 17.99 -14.27
N PHE A 501 -1.12 16.95 -13.92
CA PHE A 501 -0.65 15.88 -14.82
C PHE A 501 0.36 16.34 -15.87
N ASP A 502 -0.07 16.69 -17.08
CA ASP A 502 0.79 17.03 -18.23
C ASP A 502 0.29 18.28 -18.95
N GLY A 503 1.22 19.10 -19.43
CA GLY A 503 0.92 20.40 -20.04
C GLY A 503 1.12 21.56 -19.08
N ASN A 504 1.11 22.78 -19.62
CA ASN A 504 1.36 23.97 -18.81
C ASN A 504 0.05 24.41 -18.15
N ASP A 505 -0.12 24.09 -16.87
CA ASP A 505 -1.36 24.27 -16.14
C ASP A 505 -1.40 25.59 -15.36
N THR A 506 -2.61 26.05 -15.09
CA THR A 506 -2.84 27.27 -14.30
C THR A 506 -3.79 27.00 -13.15
N PHE A 507 -3.32 27.24 -11.94
CA PHE A 507 -4.10 27.10 -10.71
C PHE A 507 -4.46 28.48 -10.15
N ASN A 508 -5.74 28.79 -10.02
CA ASN A 508 -6.22 30.07 -9.52
C ASN A 508 -6.99 29.91 -8.20
N PHE A 509 -6.49 30.54 -7.14
CA PHE A 509 -7.10 30.45 -5.81
C PHE A 509 -7.52 31.82 -5.29
N ASP A 510 -8.81 32.16 -5.44
CA ASP A 510 -9.39 33.42 -4.95
C ASP A 510 -10.06 33.27 -3.56
N TRP A 511 -10.24 32.04 -3.07
CA TRP A 511 -10.91 31.79 -1.81
C TRP A 511 -10.47 30.47 -1.17
N GLN A 512 -10.40 30.45 0.17
CA GLN A 512 -10.18 29.25 0.95
C GLN A 512 -11.31 29.05 1.95
N SER A 513 -11.94 27.87 1.88
CA SER A 513 -12.92 27.45 2.89
C SER A 513 -12.26 27.32 4.26
N GLU A 514 -12.97 27.72 5.31
CA GLU A 514 -12.46 27.68 6.68
C GLU A 514 -12.12 26.24 7.09
N GLY A 515 -10.93 26.04 7.68
CA GLY A 515 -10.46 24.72 8.11
C GLY A 515 -9.90 23.82 7.00
N VAL A 516 -9.92 24.26 5.73
CA VAL A 516 -9.49 23.44 4.60
C VAL A 516 -8.05 23.75 4.19
N ARG A 517 -7.20 22.72 4.09
CA ARG A 517 -5.84 22.82 3.54
C ARG A 517 -5.88 22.58 2.02
N TYR A 518 -5.15 23.41 1.27
CA TYR A 518 -4.99 23.21 -0.17
C TYR A 518 -3.60 22.67 -0.48
N VAL A 519 -3.57 21.64 -1.31
CA VAL A 519 -2.34 21.01 -1.82
C VAL A 519 -2.38 21.04 -3.35
N VAL A 520 -1.32 21.50 -3.98
CA VAL A 520 -1.23 21.66 -5.43
C VAL A 520 -0.03 20.88 -5.94
N HIS A 521 -0.26 20.04 -6.94
CA HIS A 521 0.74 19.32 -7.68
C HIS A 521 0.68 19.80 -9.13
N GLY A 522 1.70 20.51 -9.59
CA GLY A 522 1.84 20.87 -11.02
C GLY A 522 2.14 19.63 -11.87
N ASP A 523 2.97 18.75 -11.32
CA ASP A 523 3.41 17.48 -11.93
C ASP A 523 4.40 17.67 -13.08
N GLY A 524 3.96 17.89 -14.32
CA GLY A 524 4.85 17.99 -15.48
C GLY A 524 4.63 19.26 -16.30
N ASP A 525 5.70 19.73 -16.95
CA ASP A 525 5.76 20.97 -17.73
C ASP A 525 5.75 22.26 -16.87
N ASP A 526 5.60 23.44 -17.51
CA ASP A 526 5.78 24.74 -16.84
C ASP A 526 4.43 25.23 -16.26
N ASP A 527 4.27 25.17 -14.93
CA ASP A 527 3.00 25.49 -14.29
C ASP A 527 2.93 26.87 -13.64
N VAL A 528 1.72 27.41 -13.51
CA VAL A 528 1.46 28.71 -12.88
C VAL A 528 0.44 28.58 -11.76
N VAL A 529 0.83 28.94 -10.55
CA VAL A 529 -0.05 29.03 -9.38
C VAL A 529 -0.28 30.48 -9.00
N ASN A 530 -1.54 30.92 -9.02
CA ASN A 530 -1.95 32.27 -8.65
C ASN A 530 -2.73 32.23 -7.33
N LEU A 531 -2.15 32.80 -6.29
CA LEU A 531 -2.76 32.95 -4.97
C LEU A 531 -3.33 34.36 -4.83
N ALA A 532 -4.64 34.44 -4.60
CA ALA A 532 -5.39 35.66 -4.46
C ALA A 532 -5.26 36.64 -5.67
N PRO A 533 -5.40 36.16 -6.94
CA PRO A 533 -5.20 37.01 -8.12
C PRO A 533 -6.25 38.12 -8.27
N ASN A 534 -7.44 37.98 -7.67
CA ASN A 534 -8.52 38.97 -7.77
C ASN A 534 -8.92 39.57 -6.42
N ALA A 535 -8.03 39.53 -5.41
CA ALA A 535 -8.38 39.92 -4.05
C ALA A 535 -8.68 41.43 -3.93
N PRO A 536 -9.84 41.80 -3.37
CA PRO A 536 -10.09 43.17 -2.93
C PRO A 536 -9.11 43.57 -1.83
N TYR A 537 -8.62 44.81 -1.87
CA TYR A 537 -7.71 45.32 -0.85
C TYR A 537 -8.28 45.21 0.57
N GLY A 538 -7.50 44.65 1.49
CA GLY A 538 -7.79 44.66 2.93
C GLY A 538 -8.71 43.55 3.43
N ILE A 539 -8.99 42.52 2.62
CA ILE A 539 -9.69 41.32 3.08
C ILE A 539 -8.80 40.08 2.89
N SER A 540 -8.64 39.28 3.95
CA SER A 540 -7.95 37.99 3.86
C SER A 540 -8.88 36.95 3.24
N GLN A 541 -8.41 36.30 2.18
CA GLN A 541 -9.19 35.32 1.41
C GLN A 541 -8.63 33.90 1.56
N LEU A 542 -7.32 33.78 1.74
CA LEU A 542 -6.59 32.52 1.91
C LEU A 542 -5.98 32.48 3.31
N ASN A 543 -6.69 31.86 4.26
CA ASN A 543 -6.39 31.92 5.70
C ASN A 543 -5.68 30.68 6.27
N GLY A 544 -5.75 29.55 5.57
CA GLY A 544 -5.12 28.28 5.93
C GLY A 544 -3.84 28.02 5.13
N ALA A 545 -3.08 26.99 5.52
CA ALA A 545 -1.86 26.63 4.81
C ALA A 545 -2.14 26.21 3.35
N ILE A 546 -1.24 26.59 2.45
CA ILE A 546 -1.26 26.19 1.04
C ILE A 546 0.11 25.59 0.71
N GLU A 547 0.11 24.40 0.13
CA GLU A 547 1.32 23.71 -0.30
C GLU A 547 1.32 23.52 -1.80
N VAL A 548 2.42 23.87 -2.44
CA VAL A 548 2.59 23.83 -3.89
C VAL A 548 3.84 23.06 -4.22
N PHE A 549 3.67 21.99 -5.00
CA PHE A 549 4.72 21.17 -5.58
C PHE A 549 4.72 21.42 -7.08
N GLY A 550 5.70 22.18 -7.58
CA GLY A 550 5.81 22.53 -8.99
C GLY A 550 5.95 21.29 -9.87
N GLY A 551 6.90 20.41 -9.55
CA GLY A 551 7.08 19.17 -10.30
C GLY A 551 8.22 19.30 -11.29
N ALA A 552 8.00 19.01 -12.56
CA ALA A 552 9.04 19.04 -13.59
C ALA A 552 8.80 20.17 -14.59
N GLY A 553 9.55 21.25 -14.52
CA GLY A 553 9.43 22.37 -15.45
C GLY A 553 9.94 23.66 -14.84
N ALA A 554 9.57 24.79 -15.42
CA ALA A 554 9.85 26.13 -14.90
C ALA A 554 8.57 26.74 -14.29
N ASP A 555 8.33 26.41 -13.03
CA ASP A 555 7.08 26.70 -12.32
C ASP A 555 7.06 28.12 -11.73
N THR A 556 5.90 28.75 -11.74
CA THR A 556 5.72 30.12 -11.25
C THR A 556 4.65 30.19 -10.17
N LEU A 557 5.03 30.70 -8.99
CA LEU A 557 4.09 31.07 -7.93
C LEU A 557 3.88 32.59 -7.91
N ASN A 558 2.65 33.04 -8.16
CA ASN A 558 2.22 34.42 -8.01
C ASN A 558 1.43 34.58 -6.69
N VAL A 559 1.82 35.55 -5.86
CA VAL A 559 1.19 35.79 -4.56
C VAL A 559 0.66 37.23 -4.49
N GLY A 560 -0.64 37.35 -4.27
CA GLY A 560 -1.35 38.62 -4.14
C GLY A 560 -1.66 39.30 -5.48
N SER A 561 -2.40 40.40 -5.40
CA SER A 561 -2.87 41.19 -6.55
C SER A 561 -2.67 42.70 -6.31
N GLY A 562 -1.53 43.07 -5.73
CA GLY A 562 -1.21 44.43 -5.24
C GLY A 562 -1.26 44.57 -3.72
N GLY A 563 -1.64 43.51 -3.00
CA GLY A 563 -1.59 43.44 -1.55
C GLY A 563 -1.41 42.01 -1.04
N LEU A 564 -0.34 41.72 -0.29
CA LEU A 564 -0.05 40.36 0.21
C LEU A 564 -0.97 39.89 1.35
N HIS A 565 -1.69 40.83 1.96
CA HIS A 565 -2.67 40.65 3.04
C HIS A 565 -3.80 39.66 2.73
N ALA A 566 -4.07 39.45 1.44
CA ALA A 566 -5.07 38.51 0.98
C ALA A 566 -4.68 37.05 1.28
N VAL A 567 -3.37 36.81 1.48
CA VAL A 567 -2.75 35.51 1.77
C VAL A 567 -2.20 35.52 3.19
N SER A 568 -3.08 35.32 4.16
CA SER A 568 -2.73 35.23 5.58
C SER A 568 -2.20 33.85 5.95
N GLY A 569 -2.59 32.80 5.24
CA GLY A 569 -2.05 31.46 5.43
C GLY A 569 -0.58 31.33 5.00
N LEU A 570 0.18 30.47 5.68
CA LEU A 570 1.55 30.13 5.26
C LEU A 570 1.51 29.42 3.91
N VAL A 571 2.31 29.89 2.96
CA VAL A 571 2.51 29.23 1.67
C VAL A 571 3.81 28.45 1.70
N THR A 572 3.79 27.20 1.24
CA THR A 572 5.01 26.42 1.01
C THR A 572 5.13 26.09 -0.47
N PHE A 573 6.26 26.43 -1.11
CA PHE A 573 6.50 26.20 -2.52
C PHE A 573 7.78 25.39 -2.76
N ASN A 574 7.63 24.19 -3.28
CA ASN A 574 8.74 23.39 -3.78
C ASN A 574 8.70 23.41 -5.30
N GLY A 575 9.64 24.11 -5.93
CA GLY A 575 9.70 24.20 -7.40
C GLY A 575 10.11 22.88 -8.09
N GLY A 576 10.41 21.81 -7.36
CA GLY A 576 10.69 20.51 -7.96
C GLY A 576 11.98 20.46 -8.80
N ALA A 577 11.93 19.72 -9.92
CA ALA A 577 13.06 19.52 -10.83
C ALA A 577 13.24 20.73 -11.75
N GLN A 578 14.50 21.13 -12.00
CA GLN A 578 14.89 22.37 -12.71
C GLN A 578 14.75 23.68 -11.93
N GLY A 579 15.26 23.67 -10.69
CA GLY A 579 15.26 24.83 -9.78
C GLY A 579 15.69 26.18 -10.38
N GLU A 580 16.47 26.26 -11.46
CA GLU A 580 16.88 27.53 -12.08
C GLU A 580 15.75 28.25 -12.85
N GLY A 581 14.74 27.53 -13.35
CA GLY A 581 13.61 28.11 -14.09
C GLY A 581 12.47 28.64 -13.20
N ASN A 582 12.40 28.14 -11.97
CA ASN A 582 11.29 28.34 -11.03
C ASN A 582 11.29 29.72 -10.42
N ARG A 583 10.10 30.30 -10.24
CA ARG A 583 9.92 31.70 -9.87
C ARG A 583 8.84 31.91 -8.81
N ILE A 584 9.09 32.87 -7.92
CA ILE A 584 8.09 33.44 -7.01
C ILE A 584 7.93 34.92 -7.33
N ASN A 585 6.70 35.38 -7.54
CA ASN A 585 6.36 36.79 -7.72
C ASN A 585 5.44 37.25 -6.59
N LEU A 586 5.84 38.29 -5.87
CA LEU A 586 5.07 38.91 -4.79
C LEU A 586 4.55 40.27 -5.25
N TRP A 587 3.22 40.42 -5.28
CA TRP A 587 2.55 41.63 -5.76
C TRP A 587 1.96 42.43 -4.58
N ASP A 588 2.71 43.39 -4.03
CA ASP A 588 2.30 44.23 -2.87
C ASP A 588 2.20 45.75 -3.21
N GLY A 589 2.34 46.11 -4.48
CA GLY A 589 2.57 47.48 -4.94
C GLY A 589 1.39 48.44 -4.97
N ALA A 590 0.22 48.12 -4.42
CA ALA A 590 -0.95 49.00 -4.58
C ALA A 590 -1.25 49.91 -3.38
N ASN A 591 -0.57 49.71 -2.26
CA ASN A 591 -0.74 50.50 -1.04
C ASN A 591 0.51 51.33 -0.77
N ALA A 592 0.45 52.32 0.13
CA ALA A 592 1.58 53.21 0.45
C ALA A 592 2.07 53.05 1.89
N PHE A 593 2.10 51.81 2.40
CA PHE A 593 2.50 51.52 3.77
C PHE A 593 4.02 51.49 3.95
N PHE A 594 4.50 51.77 5.15
CA PHE A 594 5.89 51.44 5.50
C PHE A 594 5.91 49.96 5.89
N LEU A 595 6.61 49.11 5.13
CA LEU A 595 6.73 47.69 5.41
C LEU A 595 8.17 47.21 5.28
N ASP A 596 8.54 46.30 6.17
CA ASP A 596 9.82 45.61 6.17
C ASP A 596 9.63 44.20 5.59
N TYR A 597 10.43 43.86 4.58
CA TYR A 597 10.47 42.56 3.91
C TYR A 597 11.79 41.88 4.21
N THR A 598 11.75 40.58 4.50
CA THR A 598 12.97 39.77 4.64
C THR A 598 12.91 38.58 3.69
N ILE A 599 13.93 38.49 2.83
CA ILE A 599 14.12 37.40 1.87
C ILE A 599 15.36 36.63 2.28
N THR A 600 15.21 35.32 2.47
CA THR A 600 16.29 34.37 2.73
C THR A 600 16.41 33.38 1.58
N ASP A 601 17.25 32.36 1.73
CA ASP A 601 17.39 31.25 0.79
C ASP A 601 16.22 30.27 0.79
N SER A 602 15.35 30.34 1.80
CA SER A 602 14.23 29.40 1.96
C SER A 602 12.94 30.03 2.48
N SER A 603 12.92 31.34 2.72
CA SER A 603 11.72 32.02 3.22
C SER A 603 11.63 33.49 2.81
N ILE A 604 10.40 33.94 2.60
CA ILE A 604 10.02 35.35 2.47
C ILE A 604 9.02 35.67 3.58
N VAL A 605 9.28 36.74 4.34
CA VAL A 605 8.38 37.26 5.39
C VAL A 605 8.23 38.77 5.28
N ARG A 606 7.13 39.29 5.83
CA ARG A 606 6.80 40.72 5.87
C ARG A 606 6.31 41.10 7.27
N ASP A 607 6.75 42.23 7.79
CA ASP A 607 6.43 42.67 9.16
C ASP A 607 4.98 43.19 9.33
N GLU A 608 4.52 43.21 10.58
CA GLU A 608 3.18 43.60 11.05
C GLU A 608 2.93 45.12 10.95
N PRO A 609 1.67 45.63 10.83
CA PRO A 609 0.42 45.16 11.47
C PRO A 609 -0.54 44.39 10.56
N PHE A 610 -0.05 43.96 9.40
CA PHE A 610 -0.85 43.42 8.34
C PHE A 610 -0.40 42.00 8.00
N PHE A 611 -1.12 41.02 8.54
CA PHE A 611 -0.70 39.63 8.51
C PHE A 611 -0.58 39.07 7.07
N PHE A 612 0.63 38.64 6.74
CA PHE A 612 0.99 37.82 5.58
C PHE A 612 1.64 36.56 6.13
N GLY A 613 1.15 35.38 5.73
CA GLY A 613 1.60 34.12 6.32
C GLY A 613 3.05 33.77 6.01
N GLY A 614 3.66 34.44 5.03
CA GLY A 614 4.99 34.14 4.54
C GLY A 614 4.97 33.09 3.42
N VAL A 615 6.11 32.97 2.74
CA VAL A 615 6.35 31.90 1.76
C VAL A 615 7.61 31.16 2.18
N ASN A 616 7.48 29.88 2.54
CA ASN A 616 8.62 28.98 2.63
C ASN A 616 8.86 28.33 1.26
N PHE A 617 10.11 28.25 0.82
CA PHE A 617 10.38 27.72 -0.51
C PHE A 617 11.66 26.91 -0.62
N SER A 618 11.71 26.08 -1.65
CA SER A 618 12.88 25.31 -2.06
C SER A 618 12.90 25.14 -3.58
N ASN A 619 14.10 24.94 -4.15
CA ASN A 619 14.30 24.77 -5.59
C ASN A 619 13.73 25.94 -6.42
N VAL A 620 14.00 27.17 -6.01
CA VAL A 620 13.55 28.39 -6.69
C VAL A 620 14.75 29.15 -7.27
N GLY A 621 14.63 29.55 -8.54
CA GLY A 621 15.70 30.19 -9.30
C GLY A 621 15.63 31.71 -9.21
N ALA A 622 14.43 32.28 -9.10
CA ALA A 622 14.23 33.72 -8.96
C ALA A 622 13.06 34.09 -8.03
N VAL A 623 13.26 35.15 -7.25
CA VAL A 623 12.25 35.80 -6.42
C VAL A 623 12.10 37.24 -6.89
N PHE A 624 10.88 37.63 -7.24
CA PHE A 624 10.50 38.98 -7.61
C PHE A 624 9.60 39.58 -6.55
N LEU A 625 9.95 40.76 -6.05
CA LEU A 625 9.18 41.54 -5.09
C LEU A 625 8.78 42.89 -5.69
N ASP A 626 7.49 43.12 -5.81
CA ASP A 626 6.89 44.43 -6.05
C ASP A 626 6.43 45.02 -4.71
N ALA A 627 7.29 45.81 -4.07
CA ALA A 627 7.07 46.36 -2.73
C ALA A 627 5.96 47.43 -2.75
N THR A 628 5.53 47.91 -1.59
CA THR A 628 4.47 48.93 -1.53
C THR A 628 4.97 50.29 -2.05
N GLN A 629 4.06 51.23 -2.29
CA GLN A 629 4.33 52.64 -2.64
C GLN A 629 4.74 53.51 -1.43
N GLY A 630 5.00 52.92 -0.26
CA GLY A 630 5.47 53.65 0.92
C GLY A 630 6.99 53.49 1.09
N PRO A 631 7.62 54.17 2.06
CA PRO A 631 9.02 53.93 2.35
C PRO A 631 9.21 52.50 2.85
N ASN A 632 9.82 51.61 2.09
CA ASN A 632 10.00 50.20 2.46
C ASN A 632 11.43 49.93 2.95
N ARG A 633 11.61 48.83 3.68
CA ARG A 633 12.92 48.21 3.85
C ARG A 633 12.91 46.78 3.36
N VAL A 634 13.92 46.40 2.57
CA VAL A 634 14.04 45.06 2.03
C VAL A 634 15.38 44.47 2.46
N TYR A 635 15.33 43.45 3.31
CA TYR A 635 16.49 42.70 3.79
C TYR A 635 16.68 41.45 2.94
N VAL A 636 17.85 41.30 2.31
CA VAL A 636 18.22 40.11 1.52
C VAL A 636 19.38 39.40 2.21
N SER A 637 19.16 38.17 2.66
CA SER A 637 20.18 37.36 3.36
C SER A 637 21.36 37.02 2.45
N SER A 638 22.56 36.88 3.03
CA SER A 638 23.75 36.42 2.30
C SER A 638 23.69 34.93 1.90
N SER A 639 22.75 34.15 2.43
CA SER A 639 22.54 32.73 2.09
C SER A 639 21.77 32.55 0.78
N THR A 640 21.08 33.59 0.30
CA THR A 640 20.13 33.51 -0.81
C THR A 640 20.81 33.11 -2.12
N LEU A 641 20.52 31.89 -2.60
CA LEU A 641 21.07 31.39 -3.86
C LEU A 641 20.24 31.79 -5.08
N SER A 642 18.94 32.03 -4.90
CA SER A 642 18.04 32.52 -5.94
C SER A 642 18.42 33.93 -6.40
N SER A 643 18.16 34.24 -7.66
CA SER A 643 18.19 35.62 -8.13
C SER A 643 17.07 36.42 -7.45
N VAL A 644 17.36 37.63 -6.99
CA VAL A 644 16.39 38.48 -6.29
C VAL A 644 16.20 39.77 -7.07
N ILE A 645 14.95 40.06 -7.42
CA ILE A 645 14.55 41.27 -8.13
C ILE A 645 13.61 42.06 -7.24
N VAL A 646 13.93 43.32 -6.97
CA VAL A 646 13.14 44.19 -6.07
C VAL A 646 12.76 45.47 -6.79
N ASN A 647 11.47 45.79 -6.78
CA ASN A 647 10.95 47.11 -7.11
C ASN A 647 10.49 47.80 -5.81
N GLY A 648 11.16 48.90 -5.45
CA GLY A 648 10.82 49.74 -4.30
C GLY A 648 9.54 50.55 -4.49
N ASN A 649 9.25 50.92 -5.75
CA ASN A 649 8.12 51.79 -6.15
C ASN A 649 8.27 53.24 -5.65
N ASP A 650 7.19 53.92 -5.25
CA ASP A 650 7.29 55.25 -4.62
C ASP A 650 7.75 55.10 -3.17
N GLY A 651 8.47 56.09 -2.64
CA GLY A 651 8.88 56.07 -1.23
C GLY A 651 10.35 56.40 -1.07
N ASN A 652 10.82 56.42 0.18
CA ASN A 652 12.26 56.42 0.43
C ASN A 652 12.63 55.01 0.86
N ASP A 653 13.09 54.20 -0.09
CA ASP A 653 13.33 52.79 0.09
C ASP A 653 14.75 52.49 0.54
N GLU A 654 14.90 51.48 1.40
CA GLU A 654 16.20 50.94 1.79
C GLU A 654 16.30 49.45 1.47
N VAL A 655 17.21 49.06 0.58
CA VAL A 655 17.56 47.66 0.34
C VAL A 655 18.85 47.31 1.06
N VAL A 656 18.82 46.33 1.96
CA VAL A 656 19.96 45.85 2.73
C VAL A 656 20.34 44.44 2.25
N ILE A 657 21.49 44.31 1.59
CA ILE A 657 22.05 43.04 1.13
C ILE A 657 23.06 42.51 2.14
N GLY A 658 22.96 41.23 2.49
CA GLY A 658 23.82 40.53 3.45
C GLY A 658 23.21 40.47 4.85
N ASN A 659 22.54 41.54 5.28
CA ASN A 659 21.82 41.64 6.55
C ASN A 659 22.65 41.13 7.76
N GLY A 660 23.92 41.57 7.85
CA GLY A 660 24.83 41.16 8.93
C GLY A 660 25.34 39.73 8.80
N SER A 661 25.57 39.24 7.58
CA SER A 661 26.09 37.91 7.30
C SER A 661 27.28 37.97 6.34
N ASN A 662 28.06 36.89 6.24
CA ASN A 662 29.27 36.85 5.40
C ASN A 662 28.92 36.82 3.90
N LEU A 663 29.19 37.92 3.18
CA LEU A 663 28.94 38.02 1.73
C LEU A 663 29.97 37.27 0.87
N ALA A 664 31.03 36.71 1.47
CA ALA A 664 32.03 35.92 0.74
C ALA A 664 31.49 34.60 0.15
N SER A 665 30.45 34.02 0.77
CA SER A 665 29.78 32.80 0.30
C SER A 665 28.87 33.06 -0.91
N GLY A 666 28.42 34.30 -1.06
CA GLY A 666 27.73 34.82 -2.24
C GLY A 666 26.21 34.68 -2.24
N ILE A 667 25.56 35.76 -2.68
CA ILE A 667 24.15 35.75 -3.07
C ILE A 667 24.00 35.45 -4.57
N GLY A 668 22.81 35.01 -4.97
CA GLY A 668 22.37 34.98 -6.38
C GLY A 668 22.41 36.37 -7.03
N GLN A 669 22.12 36.45 -8.33
CA GLN A 669 22.10 37.74 -9.03
C GLN A 669 21.03 38.65 -8.40
N PHE A 670 21.41 39.85 -7.98
CA PHE A 670 20.48 40.85 -7.46
C PHE A 670 20.26 41.97 -8.47
N THR A 671 19.00 42.33 -8.66
CA THR A 671 18.57 43.52 -9.42
C THR A 671 17.60 44.32 -8.56
N GLY A 672 17.89 45.61 -8.36
CA GLY A 672 17.04 46.49 -7.58
C GLY A 672 16.66 47.73 -8.36
N ASN A 673 15.41 48.18 -8.22
CA ASN A 673 14.94 49.48 -8.66
C ASN A 673 14.40 50.26 -7.45
N GLY A 674 15.04 51.37 -7.09
CA GLY A 674 14.61 52.23 -5.99
C GLY A 674 13.30 52.98 -6.29
N GLY A 675 13.02 53.26 -7.57
CA GLY A 675 11.79 53.92 -7.97
C GLY A 675 11.80 55.44 -7.73
N LEU A 676 10.73 55.98 -7.14
CA LEU A 676 10.59 57.43 -6.89
C LEU A 676 10.81 57.77 -5.42
N GLY A 677 11.96 58.38 -5.11
CA GLY A 677 12.15 59.12 -3.88
C GLY A 677 13.61 59.35 -3.55
N ILE A 678 14.00 59.06 -2.31
CA ILE A 678 15.40 59.09 -1.87
C ILE A 678 15.75 57.70 -1.35
N ASP A 679 16.39 56.94 -2.23
CA ASP A 679 16.56 55.52 -2.08
C ASP A 679 18.01 55.18 -1.74
N LYS A 680 18.16 54.09 -1.01
CA LYS A 680 19.42 53.66 -0.44
C LYS A 680 19.62 52.17 -0.60
N ILE A 681 20.79 51.80 -1.10
CA ILE A 681 21.27 50.42 -1.04
C ILE A 681 22.39 50.31 0.01
N THR A 682 22.25 49.35 0.91
CA THR A 682 23.22 49.02 1.95
C THR A 682 23.81 47.64 1.65
N LEU A 683 25.12 47.56 1.48
CA LEU A 683 25.86 46.30 1.44
C LEU A 683 26.45 46.04 2.82
N ASP A 684 25.94 45.02 3.52
CA ASP A 684 26.33 44.68 4.90
C ASP A 684 27.15 43.39 4.94
N ASP A 685 28.47 43.54 4.94
CA ASP A 685 29.48 42.47 5.10
C ASP A 685 30.09 42.46 6.51
N SER A 686 29.47 43.13 7.48
CA SER A 686 30.06 43.44 8.80
C SER A 686 30.40 42.20 9.66
N GLN A 687 29.96 41.00 9.27
CA GLN A 687 30.29 39.73 9.92
C GLN A 687 31.29 38.87 9.14
N SER A 688 31.82 39.35 8.01
CA SER A 688 32.84 38.64 7.25
C SER A 688 34.20 38.70 7.93
N THR A 689 34.92 37.57 7.89
CA THR A 689 36.32 37.48 8.32
C THR A 689 37.30 37.70 7.15
N HIS A 690 36.78 37.99 5.96
CA HIS A 690 37.55 38.15 4.73
C HIS A 690 37.52 39.60 4.25
N ASN A 691 38.67 40.11 3.79
CA ASN A 691 38.73 41.42 3.15
C ASN A 691 38.16 41.33 1.72
N LEU A 692 36.93 41.79 1.51
CA LEU A 692 36.33 41.91 0.18
C LEU A 692 36.55 43.32 -0.38
N PRO A 693 37.24 43.48 -1.52
CA PRO A 693 37.33 44.77 -2.19
C PRO A 693 35.95 45.15 -2.75
N TRP A 694 35.60 46.43 -2.72
CA TRP A 694 34.35 46.93 -3.29
C TRP A 694 34.60 48.14 -4.18
N ALA A 695 33.70 48.35 -5.15
CA ALA A 695 33.72 49.48 -6.06
C ALA A 695 32.29 49.84 -6.48
N VAL A 696 32.00 51.13 -6.59
CA VAL A 696 30.78 51.62 -7.24
C VAL A 696 31.17 52.10 -8.62
N LEU A 697 30.63 51.50 -9.68
CA LEU A 697 30.90 51.87 -11.07
C LEU A 697 29.63 52.44 -11.72
N GLY A 698 29.77 53.57 -12.41
CA GLY A 698 28.67 54.35 -12.98
C GLY A 698 28.86 55.85 -12.69
N ASP A 699 28.43 56.73 -13.59
CA ASP A 699 28.45 58.18 -13.32
C ASP A 699 27.11 58.63 -12.73
N ALA A 700 27.10 59.77 -12.04
CA ALA A 700 25.88 60.30 -11.41
C ALA A 700 24.80 60.74 -12.42
N SER A 701 25.02 60.58 -13.73
CA SER A 701 24.18 61.06 -14.83
C SER A 701 23.71 59.99 -15.82
N SER A 702 24.08 58.72 -15.64
CA SER A 702 23.68 57.60 -16.47
C SER A 702 23.16 56.45 -15.61
N ASP A 703 21.86 56.20 -15.73
CA ASP A 703 21.17 55.02 -15.21
C ASP A 703 21.46 53.84 -16.14
N PRO A 704 21.87 52.64 -15.66
CA PRO A 704 21.97 52.15 -14.26
C PRO A 704 23.38 52.21 -13.62
N ARG A 705 23.44 52.24 -12.27
CA ARG A 705 24.69 52.07 -11.48
C ARG A 705 24.92 50.60 -11.16
N THR A 706 26.17 50.12 -11.25
CA THR A 706 26.54 48.75 -10.85
C THR A 706 27.47 48.80 -9.64
N VAL A 707 27.05 48.17 -8.54
CA VAL A 707 27.88 48.07 -7.32
C VAL A 707 28.57 46.70 -7.28
N TYR A 708 29.88 46.70 -7.04
CA TYR A 708 30.68 45.50 -6.90
C TYR A 708 31.12 45.30 -5.45
N LEU A 709 30.96 44.08 -4.94
CA LEU A 709 31.57 43.59 -3.71
C LEU A 709 32.22 42.23 -4.01
N GLY A 710 33.56 42.17 -3.93
CA GLY A 710 34.34 41.03 -4.43
C GLY A 710 34.28 40.93 -5.97
N LEU A 711 33.86 39.76 -6.48
CA LEU A 711 33.68 39.49 -7.93
C LEU A 711 32.22 39.56 -8.40
N ARG A 712 31.29 39.96 -7.54
CA ARG A 712 29.86 39.98 -7.84
C ARG A 712 29.38 41.39 -8.19
N ALA A 713 28.47 41.48 -9.15
CA ALA A 713 27.84 42.71 -9.59
C ALA A 713 26.40 42.75 -9.09
N TYR A 714 25.98 43.91 -8.61
CA TYR A 714 24.60 44.22 -8.24
C TYR A 714 24.08 45.29 -9.18
N ASP A 715 23.04 44.97 -9.93
CA ASP A 715 22.44 45.88 -10.91
C ASP A 715 21.40 46.74 -10.21
N THR A 716 21.64 48.05 -10.16
CA THR A 716 20.81 48.99 -9.39
C THR A 716 20.37 50.15 -10.29
N GLU A 717 19.06 50.39 -10.35
CA GLU A 717 18.43 51.54 -11.00
C GLU A 717 17.74 52.40 -9.92
N GLY A 718 17.75 53.73 -10.06
CA GLY A 718 17.00 54.60 -9.15
C GLY A 718 17.47 54.66 -7.68
N PHE A 719 18.74 54.35 -7.37
CA PHE A 719 19.30 54.51 -6.01
C PHE A 719 20.22 55.73 -5.90
N GLU A 720 19.86 56.69 -5.04
CA GLU A 720 20.63 57.93 -4.83
C GLU A 720 21.90 57.70 -4.03
N SER A 721 21.87 56.75 -3.08
CA SER A 721 22.95 56.54 -2.11
C SER A 721 23.32 55.07 -1.90
N VAL A 722 24.62 54.83 -1.62
CA VAL A 722 25.19 53.51 -1.32
C VAL A 722 25.88 53.57 0.03
N GLU A 723 25.51 52.69 0.96
CA GLU A 723 26.24 52.43 2.22
C GLU A 723 26.96 51.08 2.12
N VAL A 724 28.22 51.03 2.55
CA VAL A 724 28.95 49.77 2.71
C VAL A 724 29.34 49.63 4.18
N ARG A 725 28.88 48.56 4.82
CA ARG A 725 29.29 48.15 6.17
C ARG A 725 30.24 46.98 6.00
N ALA A 726 31.51 47.19 6.34
CA ALA A 726 32.59 46.23 6.20
C ALA A 726 33.32 46.04 7.52
#